data_AF-A0A949R3D1-F1
#
_entry.id   AF-A0A949R3D1-F1
#
_cell.length_a   1.000
_cell.length_b   1.000
_cell.length_c   1.000
_cell.angle_alpha   90.00
_cell.angle_beta   90.00
_cell.angle_gamma   90.00
#
_symmetry.space_group_name_H-M   'P 1'
#
loop_
_entity.id
_entity.type
_entity.pdbx_description
1 polymer ?
#
loop_
_entity_poly.entity_id
_entity_poly.type
_entity_poly.pdbx_seq_one_letter_code
_entity_poly.pdbx_strand_id
1 'polypeptide(L)'
;MLRPAFNQGNAMTHEQQFLDALKAIFIGAKVEGDSGYINLMKIKANYFEKGVFPVLMKDIDAVCKPFEKGFREELFDKLYDFFQHYFSESGSIYFRNTAQHHNIYEKVYTDDRDVMLFWKTHMLYYVKTDRLFNSMEIEVDGEKFFFDVSGMELKRSNEKRELTYAFKSVKNGVISLTVGYSEKGRKTKVDEIVKAVKDKGMTLDEETLEKAFRVFEKQSEVDYFINKDAKAFLQEQFDLWMYQYVFKGESEFNETRLKQLQAMKGIAAKIIDFIAQFEDELVKIWNKPKFVLNSNYVITLDHVIASREAAKQSPVKQSKSKKVEIASDEKQERPRNDILTKIFKHKGMKDQIAEWIELGMVEKNFNLEMVLEKDLVGEPRYPQLQFLPLDTKYFKDLELDILALFDDLDAALDGWLIHSENYQALNTLLPKFRERVKCVHIDPPYNTDTSGFLYANKYQHSSWLTMMENRISSSVEMLSKDGSCLCHIDENEYERLHLLFEQLSVPNAGTIAWDKRNPMNAGRGIATQHEYIIWRSKQETPIYLRNESILSMLNVAAEIVKKHGKISNEARKEYSTWVDNNSELTGGEKAYRYLDKHGRIYQSVSLRAPEPRTDKKFFQPLIHPVTKKPCSVPPNGFSRTPETLQTMIENDEILFGDDETIQPRQKVLLTQDKRR
;
A
#
# COMPACT_ATOMS: atom_id res chain seq x y z
N MET A 1 0.59 -7.11 31.42
CA MET A 1 0.38 -7.04 32.89
C MET A 1 -1.03 -6.53 33.16
N LEU A 2 -1.58 -6.79 34.36
CA LEU A 2 -2.96 -6.50 34.79
C LEU A 2 -4.04 -7.29 34.03
N ARG A 3 -4.28 -8.53 34.49
CA ARG A 3 -5.58 -9.19 34.30
C ARG A 3 -6.59 -8.52 35.24
N PRO A 4 -7.89 -8.36 34.87
CA PRO A 4 -8.91 -7.97 35.82
C PRO A 4 -9.00 -9.02 36.95
N ALA A 5 -9.15 -8.56 38.19
CA ALA A 5 -9.33 -9.46 39.33
C ALA A 5 -10.71 -10.12 39.27
N PHE A 6 -10.78 -11.35 38.75
CA PHE A 6 -11.95 -12.20 38.94
C PHE A 6 -12.09 -12.55 40.43
N ASN A 7 -13.23 -12.21 41.02
CA ASN A 7 -13.56 -12.54 42.40
C ASN A 7 -13.38 -14.04 42.68
N GLN A 8 -12.78 -14.36 43.83
CA GLN A 8 -12.74 -15.74 44.33
C GLN A 8 -14.14 -16.15 44.81
N GLY A 9 -14.86 -16.92 43.99
CA GLY A 9 -16.17 -17.46 44.33
C GLY A 9 -16.61 -18.56 43.37
N ASN A 10 -16.62 -19.81 43.87
CA ASN A 10 -16.93 -21.07 43.18
C ASN A 10 -16.04 -21.42 41.97
N ALA A 11 -15.53 -22.66 41.94
CA ALA A 11 -14.90 -23.22 40.75
C ALA A 11 -15.97 -23.42 39.66
N MET A 12 -15.78 -22.80 38.49
CA MET A 12 -16.67 -23.01 37.35
C MET A 12 -16.53 -24.44 36.80
N THR A 13 -17.65 -25.03 36.38
CA THR A 13 -17.67 -26.34 35.73
C THR A 13 -17.11 -26.25 34.31
N HIS A 14 -16.60 -27.36 33.75
CA HIS A 14 -16.12 -27.39 32.36
C HIS A 14 -17.23 -27.01 31.36
N GLU A 15 -18.49 -27.37 31.64
CA GLU A 15 -19.65 -26.91 30.88
C GLU A 15 -19.78 -25.38 30.91
N GLN A 16 -19.70 -24.74 32.08
CA GLN A 16 -19.75 -23.28 32.19
C GLN A 16 -18.58 -22.61 31.45
N GLN A 17 -17.35 -23.14 31.60
CA GLN A 17 -16.16 -22.65 30.91
C GLN A 17 -16.29 -22.74 29.38
N PHE A 18 -16.78 -23.89 28.87
CA PHE A 18 -17.07 -24.06 27.45
C PHE A 18 -18.13 -23.06 26.95
N LEU A 19 -19.25 -22.94 27.64
CA LEU A 19 -20.36 -22.10 27.21
C LEU A 19 -20.01 -20.60 27.27
N ASP A 20 -19.19 -20.18 28.23
CA ASP A 20 -18.73 -18.79 28.32
C ASP A 20 -17.60 -18.49 27.31
N ALA A 21 -16.73 -19.45 26.99
CA ALA A 21 -15.83 -19.32 25.85
C ALA A 21 -16.60 -19.24 24.52
N LEU A 22 -17.60 -20.10 24.31
CA LEU A 22 -18.42 -20.08 23.10
C LEU A 22 -19.22 -18.77 22.98
N LYS A 23 -19.76 -18.24 24.08
CA LYS A 23 -20.32 -16.88 24.11
C LYS A 23 -19.27 -15.83 23.80
N ALA A 24 -18.07 -15.88 24.38
CA ALA A 24 -17.00 -14.92 24.07
C ALA A 24 -16.59 -14.97 22.58
N ILE A 25 -16.64 -16.14 21.94
CA ILE A 25 -16.37 -16.30 20.49
C ILE A 25 -17.44 -15.60 19.65
N PHE A 26 -18.72 -15.82 19.97
CA PHE A 26 -19.85 -15.31 19.17
C PHE A 26 -20.33 -13.90 19.56
N ILE A 27 -20.05 -13.43 20.76
CA ILE A 27 -20.44 -12.10 21.26
C ILE A 27 -19.24 -11.14 21.26
N GLY A 28 -18.02 -11.66 21.46
CA GLY A 28 -16.81 -10.86 21.62
C GLY A 28 -16.76 -10.09 22.94
N ALA A 29 -15.82 -9.16 23.04
CA ALA A 29 -15.92 -8.06 24.00
C ALA A 29 -17.20 -7.24 23.73
N LYS A 30 -17.82 -6.71 24.79
CA LYS A 30 -18.99 -5.83 24.67
C LYS A 30 -18.59 -4.49 24.04
N VAL A 31 -18.74 -4.36 22.71
CA VAL A 31 -18.40 -3.12 22.00
C VAL A 31 -19.54 -2.12 22.07
N GLU A 32 -19.28 -0.93 22.62
CA GLU A 32 -20.22 0.19 22.72
C GLU A 32 -20.09 1.13 21.49
N GLY A 33 -21.18 1.83 21.13
CA GLY A 33 -21.24 2.77 19.99
C GLY A 33 -22.04 2.28 18.78
N ASP A 34 -21.99 3.06 17.69
CA ASP A 34 -22.74 2.84 16.45
C ASP A 34 -21.83 2.89 15.21
N SER A 35 -21.64 1.72 14.60
CA SER A 35 -20.94 1.57 13.31
C SER A 35 -21.41 0.32 12.58
N GLY A 36 -21.04 0.18 11.29
CA GLY A 36 -21.33 -1.04 10.53
C GLY A 36 -20.74 -2.31 11.16
N TYR A 37 -19.52 -2.22 11.68
CA TYR A 37 -18.86 -3.32 12.40
C TYR A 37 -19.57 -3.66 13.72
N ILE A 38 -19.92 -2.66 14.53
CA ILE A 38 -20.64 -2.90 15.79
C ILE A 38 -22.02 -3.50 15.53
N ASN A 39 -22.75 -3.02 14.51
CA ASN A 39 -24.04 -3.60 14.15
C ASN A 39 -23.92 -5.06 13.71
N LEU A 40 -22.84 -5.40 13.01
CA LEU A 40 -22.52 -6.78 12.63
C LEU A 40 -22.25 -7.65 13.87
N MET A 41 -21.53 -7.16 14.88
CA MET A 41 -21.31 -7.85 16.15
C MET A 41 -22.60 -7.97 17.00
N LYS A 42 -23.43 -6.93 17.05
CA LYS A 42 -24.77 -6.97 17.67
C LYS A 42 -25.65 -8.05 17.01
N ILE A 43 -25.58 -8.21 15.68
CA ILE A 43 -26.29 -9.26 14.94
C ILE A 43 -25.69 -10.65 15.23
N LYS A 44 -24.36 -10.80 15.22
CA LYS A 44 -23.63 -12.04 15.55
C LYS A 44 -24.06 -12.61 16.90
N ALA A 45 -24.02 -11.76 17.94
CA ALA A 45 -24.43 -12.11 19.29
C ALA A 45 -25.88 -12.60 19.35
N ASN A 46 -26.81 -11.84 18.76
CA ASN A 46 -28.24 -12.13 18.76
C ASN A 46 -28.59 -13.42 17.97
N TYR A 47 -27.92 -13.68 16.84
CA TYR A 47 -28.07 -14.91 16.05
C TYR A 47 -27.58 -16.14 16.83
N PHE A 48 -26.43 -16.02 17.51
CA PHE A 48 -25.91 -17.10 18.34
C PHE A 48 -26.80 -17.40 19.55
N GLU A 49 -27.14 -16.38 20.35
CA GLU A 49 -27.92 -16.54 21.59
C GLU A 49 -29.32 -17.13 21.35
N LYS A 50 -30.01 -16.71 20.28
CA LYS A 50 -31.41 -17.10 20.02
C LYS A 50 -31.56 -18.23 19.00
N GLY A 51 -30.59 -18.43 18.11
CA GLY A 51 -30.65 -19.42 17.04
C GLY A 51 -29.76 -20.63 17.32
N VAL A 52 -28.43 -20.42 17.31
CA VAL A 52 -27.45 -21.51 17.35
C VAL A 52 -27.41 -22.19 18.72
N PHE A 53 -27.32 -21.42 19.80
CA PHE A 53 -27.08 -21.92 21.14
C PHE A 53 -28.15 -22.91 21.65
N PRO A 54 -29.48 -22.64 21.50
CA PRO A 54 -30.51 -23.60 21.91
C PRO A 54 -30.50 -24.91 21.11
N VAL A 55 -30.14 -24.85 19.82
CA VAL A 55 -30.05 -26.04 18.95
C VAL A 55 -28.84 -26.89 19.32
N LEU A 56 -27.68 -26.25 19.53
CA LEU A 56 -26.46 -26.93 19.96
C LEU A 56 -26.63 -27.66 21.29
N MET A 57 -27.22 -27.01 22.30
CA MET A 57 -27.43 -27.64 23.61
C MET A 57 -28.38 -28.83 23.52
N LYS A 58 -29.48 -28.72 22.75
CA LYS A 58 -30.40 -29.83 22.50
C LYS A 58 -29.71 -31.03 21.84
N ASP A 59 -28.81 -30.78 20.88
CA ASP A 59 -28.05 -31.83 20.21
C ASP A 59 -27.02 -32.48 21.15
N ILE A 60 -26.32 -31.70 21.98
CA ILE A 60 -25.41 -32.23 23.00
C ILE A 60 -26.17 -33.10 24.01
N ASP A 61 -27.32 -32.63 24.51
CA ASP A 61 -28.15 -33.39 25.46
C ASP A 61 -28.62 -34.74 24.85
N ALA A 62 -29.03 -34.73 23.58
CA ALA A 62 -29.43 -35.94 22.87
C ALA A 62 -28.27 -36.92 22.65
N VAL A 63 -27.08 -36.41 22.35
CA VAL A 63 -25.86 -37.20 22.13
C VAL A 63 -25.25 -37.73 23.43
N CYS A 64 -25.33 -37.00 24.54
CA CYS A 64 -24.85 -37.47 25.84
C CYS A 64 -25.77 -38.51 26.50
N LYS A 65 -27.08 -38.50 26.20
CA LYS A 65 -28.09 -39.37 26.83
C LYS A 65 -27.80 -40.88 26.84
N PRO A 66 -27.15 -41.50 25.83
CA PRO A 66 -26.81 -42.92 25.84
C PRO A 66 -25.58 -43.30 26.67
N PHE A 67 -24.84 -42.32 27.21
CA PHE A 67 -23.55 -42.52 27.88
C PHE A 67 -23.63 -42.25 29.38
N GLU A 68 -22.62 -42.71 30.12
CA GLU A 68 -22.49 -42.48 31.56
C GLU A 68 -22.31 -40.99 31.91
N LYS A 69 -22.64 -40.62 33.16
CA LYS A 69 -22.65 -39.22 33.62
C LYS A 69 -21.35 -38.45 33.37
N GLY A 70 -20.19 -39.11 33.39
CA GLY A 70 -18.89 -38.48 33.17
C GLY A 70 -18.61 -38.02 31.73
N PHE A 71 -19.27 -38.63 30.73
CA PHE A 71 -18.99 -38.29 29.32
C PHE A 71 -19.39 -36.85 28.97
N ARG A 72 -20.41 -36.28 29.61
CA ARG A 72 -20.80 -34.88 29.39
C ARG A 72 -19.70 -33.92 29.83
N GLU A 73 -19.12 -34.15 31.00
CA GLU A 73 -18.05 -33.30 31.54
C GLU A 73 -16.76 -33.42 30.73
N GLU A 74 -16.41 -34.65 30.31
CA GLU A 74 -15.29 -34.91 29.40
C GLU A 74 -15.49 -34.22 28.04
N LEU A 75 -16.68 -34.31 27.45
CA LEU A 75 -17.03 -33.67 26.18
C LEU A 75 -16.81 -32.15 26.26
N PHE A 76 -17.31 -31.49 27.32
CA PHE A 76 -17.14 -30.04 27.47
C PHE A 76 -15.70 -29.64 27.75
N ASP A 77 -14.97 -30.36 28.61
CA ASP A 77 -13.55 -30.14 28.85
C ASP A 77 -12.73 -30.24 27.55
N LYS A 78 -12.99 -31.26 26.74
CA LYS A 78 -12.26 -31.52 25.49
C LYS A 78 -12.62 -30.55 24.36
N LEU A 79 -13.89 -30.13 24.25
CA LEU A 79 -14.29 -29.08 23.32
C LEU A 79 -13.73 -27.72 23.74
N TYR A 80 -13.76 -27.38 25.03
CA TYR A 80 -13.15 -26.17 25.55
C TYR A 80 -11.63 -26.17 25.32
N ASP A 81 -10.95 -27.28 25.62
CA ASP A 81 -9.52 -27.46 25.36
C ASP A 81 -9.19 -27.23 23.89
N PHE A 82 -9.89 -27.88 22.96
CA PHE A 82 -9.66 -27.64 21.54
C PHE A 82 -9.89 -26.16 21.17
N PHE A 83 -11.09 -25.65 21.43
CA PHE A 83 -11.52 -24.37 20.87
C PHE A 83 -10.77 -23.16 21.46
N GLN A 84 -10.43 -23.12 22.75
CA GLN A 84 -9.77 -21.97 23.38
C GLN A 84 -8.43 -21.56 22.72
N HIS A 85 -7.77 -22.49 22.02
CA HIS A 85 -6.50 -22.25 21.33
C HIS A 85 -6.63 -21.45 20.02
N TYR A 86 -7.84 -21.41 19.42
CA TYR A 86 -8.07 -20.90 18.06
C TYR A 86 -8.93 -19.62 17.97
N PHE A 87 -9.35 -19.01 19.08
CA PHE A 87 -10.14 -17.76 19.07
C PHE A 87 -9.56 -16.66 19.94
N SER A 88 -9.40 -15.48 19.35
CA SER A 88 -9.03 -14.21 20.00
C SER A 88 -10.09 -13.68 20.98
N GLU A 89 -9.72 -12.63 21.73
CA GLU A 89 -10.63 -11.89 22.62
C GLU A 89 -11.69 -11.09 21.87
N SER A 90 -11.44 -10.78 20.59
CA SER A 90 -12.39 -10.20 19.65
C SER A 90 -13.23 -11.24 18.90
N GLY A 91 -13.00 -12.55 19.12
CA GLY A 91 -13.73 -13.64 18.49
C GLY A 91 -13.34 -13.94 17.04
N SER A 92 -12.19 -13.43 16.56
CA SER A 92 -11.51 -13.84 15.31
C SER A 92 -10.86 -15.22 15.43
N ILE A 93 -10.80 -15.95 14.31
CA ILE A 93 -10.44 -17.37 14.22
C ILE A 93 -9.03 -17.56 13.62
N TYR A 94 -8.03 -17.80 14.46
CA TYR A 94 -6.63 -18.03 14.06
C TYR A 94 -5.83 -18.71 15.18
N PHE A 95 -4.57 -19.09 14.93
CA PHE A 95 -3.68 -19.61 15.97
C PHE A 95 -3.40 -18.56 17.07
N ARG A 96 -4.20 -18.53 18.14
CA ARG A 96 -4.02 -17.61 19.26
C ARG A 96 -3.01 -18.14 20.28
N ASN A 97 -3.15 -19.41 20.65
CA ASN A 97 -2.36 -20.01 21.72
C ASN A 97 -1.89 -21.40 21.30
N THR A 98 -0.59 -21.54 21.08
CA THR A 98 0.08 -22.84 20.92
C THR A 98 0.98 -23.04 22.12
N ALA A 99 0.47 -23.71 23.16
CA ALA A 99 1.21 -23.92 24.40
C ALA A 99 2.46 -24.79 24.16
N GLN A 100 3.60 -24.39 24.73
CA GLN A 100 4.95 -24.96 24.46
C GLN A 100 5.12 -26.48 24.71
N HIS A 101 4.12 -27.15 25.28
CA HIS A 101 4.13 -28.58 25.61
C HIS A 101 3.21 -29.44 24.71
N HIS A 102 2.45 -28.83 23.80
CA HIS A 102 1.70 -29.53 22.76
C HIS A 102 2.54 -29.54 21.47
N ASN A 103 3.31 -30.61 21.28
CA ASN A 103 4.18 -30.85 20.12
C ASN A 103 3.35 -31.10 18.83
N ILE A 104 2.64 -30.08 18.34
CA ILE A 104 1.91 -30.13 17.05
C ILE A 104 2.85 -29.69 15.91
N TYR A 105 3.79 -28.78 16.17
CA TYR A 105 4.83 -28.33 15.25
C TYR A 105 6.17 -28.12 15.97
N GLU A 106 7.26 -28.06 15.21
CA GLU A 106 8.64 -27.95 15.73
C GLU A 106 8.89 -26.62 16.47
N LYS A 107 9.76 -26.63 17.49
CA LYS A 107 9.92 -25.53 18.46
C LYS A 107 10.61 -24.28 17.88
N VAL A 108 9.91 -23.14 17.95
CA VAL A 108 10.38 -21.75 18.22
C VAL A 108 9.16 -20.88 18.59
N TYR A 109 9.21 -19.78 19.33
CA TYR A 109 10.28 -19.00 19.99
C TYR A 109 9.78 -18.51 21.40
N THR A 110 10.28 -17.39 21.93
CA THR A 110 9.74 -16.62 23.07
C THR A 110 8.80 -15.49 22.62
N ASP A 111 8.09 -14.85 23.57
CA ASP A 111 7.03 -13.84 23.38
C ASP A 111 7.41 -12.60 22.52
N ASP A 112 8.69 -12.42 22.22
CA ASP A 112 9.30 -11.26 21.58
C ASP A 112 9.83 -11.53 20.16
N ARG A 113 9.74 -12.76 19.63
CA ARG A 113 10.22 -13.11 18.27
C ARG A 113 9.33 -14.15 17.56
N ASP A 114 8.20 -13.73 17.02
CA ASP A 114 7.39 -14.59 16.12
C ASP A 114 8.14 -14.79 14.78
N VAL A 115 8.71 -15.98 14.59
CA VAL A 115 9.37 -16.42 13.34
C VAL A 115 8.62 -17.63 12.78
N MET A 116 7.37 -17.41 12.35
CA MET A 116 6.52 -18.39 11.64
C MET A 116 5.42 -17.64 10.85
N LEU A 117 5.85 -16.79 9.90
CA LEU A 117 5.11 -15.57 9.57
C LEU A 117 4.03 -15.65 8.47
N PHE A 118 3.93 -16.75 7.73
CA PHE A 118 2.95 -16.89 6.65
C PHE A 118 1.79 -17.83 6.97
N TRP A 119 2.04 -19.07 7.43
CA TRP A 119 0.97 -20.06 7.60
C TRP A 119 -0.09 -19.67 8.64
N LYS A 120 0.30 -18.95 9.71
CA LYS A 120 -0.64 -18.45 10.72
C LYS A 120 -1.63 -17.41 10.18
N THR A 121 -1.26 -16.70 9.11
CA THR A 121 -1.88 -15.45 8.65
C THR A 121 -2.39 -15.51 7.21
N HIS A 122 -1.91 -16.45 6.39
CA HIS A 122 -2.34 -16.64 5.01
C HIS A 122 -3.84 -16.88 4.89
N MET A 123 -4.44 -17.57 5.86
CA MET A 123 -5.89 -17.79 5.93
C MET A 123 -6.67 -16.60 6.48
N LEU A 124 -6.08 -15.41 6.65
CA LEU A 124 -6.73 -14.28 7.30
C LEU A 124 -6.85 -13.05 6.38
N TYR A 125 -7.98 -12.36 6.47
CA TYR A 125 -8.10 -10.96 6.09
C TYR A 125 -7.80 -10.09 7.30
N TYR A 126 -6.87 -9.15 7.15
CA TYR A 126 -6.67 -8.08 8.13
C TYR A 126 -7.78 -7.05 8.02
N VAL A 127 -8.68 -7.02 8.99
CA VAL A 127 -9.63 -5.93 9.16
C VAL A 127 -8.95 -4.90 10.04
N LYS A 128 -8.65 -3.75 9.46
CA LYS A 128 -8.03 -2.66 10.21
C LYS A 128 -9.02 -2.08 11.22
N THR A 129 -8.92 -2.54 12.46
CA THR A 129 -9.70 -2.06 13.59
C THR A 129 -9.02 -0.87 14.23
N ASP A 130 -9.73 0.26 14.33
CA ASP A 130 -9.36 1.31 15.28
C ASP A 130 -9.40 0.74 16.71
N ARG A 131 -8.62 1.37 17.59
CA ARG A 131 -8.62 1.13 19.03
C ARG A 131 -10.04 1.19 19.60
N LEU A 132 -10.58 0.02 19.94
CA LEU A 132 -11.85 -0.11 20.63
C LEU A 132 -11.63 0.21 22.11
N PHE A 133 -12.01 1.41 22.51
CA PHE A 133 -12.10 1.76 23.91
C PHE A 133 -13.36 1.12 24.52
N ASN A 134 -13.22 0.54 25.69
CA ASN A 134 -14.31 0.05 26.51
C ASN A 134 -14.49 0.97 27.73
N SER A 135 -15.72 1.06 28.23
CA SER A 135 -16.01 1.75 29.49
C SER A 135 -15.37 0.97 30.65
N MET A 136 -14.57 1.62 31.50
CA MET A 136 -13.80 0.94 32.55
C MET A 136 -13.56 1.80 33.79
N GLU A 137 -13.47 1.15 34.96
CA GLU A 137 -12.96 1.76 36.20
C GLU A 137 -11.43 1.56 36.27
N ILE A 138 -10.69 2.61 36.62
CA ILE A 138 -9.26 2.56 36.95
C ILE A 138 -8.99 3.29 38.26
N GLU A 139 -7.95 2.88 38.97
CA GLU A 139 -7.48 3.51 40.20
C GLU A 139 -6.05 4.03 39.97
N VAL A 140 -5.83 5.32 40.24
CA VAL A 140 -4.54 6.01 40.03
C VAL A 140 -4.30 6.95 41.20
N ASP A 141 -3.13 6.83 41.83
CA ASP A 141 -2.70 7.61 43.00
C ASP A 141 -3.72 7.62 44.18
N GLY A 142 -4.56 6.58 44.27
CA GLY A 142 -5.61 6.42 45.29
C GLY A 142 -6.99 6.95 44.89
N GLU A 143 -7.09 7.66 43.77
CA GLU A 143 -8.35 8.17 43.22
C GLU A 143 -8.94 7.21 42.19
N LYS A 144 -10.27 7.10 42.17
CA LYS A 144 -11.01 6.18 41.29
C LYS A 144 -11.68 6.93 40.15
N PHE A 145 -11.44 6.46 38.93
CA PHE A 145 -12.00 7.04 37.71
C PHE A 145 -12.83 6.01 36.96
N PHE A 146 -14.02 6.40 36.50
CA PHE A 146 -14.80 5.61 35.55
C PHE A 146 -14.84 6.34 34.20
N PHE A 147 -14.21 5.74 33.19
CA PHE A 147 -14.25 6.25 31.83
C PHE A 147 -15.44 5.66 31.10
N ASP A 148 -16.28 6.54 30.55
CA ASP A 148 -17.52 6.21 29.86
C ASP A 148 -17.39 6.55 28.37
N VAL A 149 -17.42 5.52 27.52
CA VAL A 149 -17.29 5.63 26.07
C VAL A 149 -18.63 5.47 25.35
N SER A 150 -19.75 5.31 26.09
CA SER A 150 -21.05 4.95 25.51
C SER A 150 -21.60 5.95 24.48
N GLY A 151 -21.14 7.21 24.53
CA GLY A 151 -21.47 8.28 23.57
C GLY A 151 -20.39 8.54 22.50
N MET A 152 -19.39 7.67 22.35
CA MET A 152 -18.26 7.87 21.45
C MET A 152 -18.55 7.34 20.05
N GLU A 153 -18.58 8.22 19.04
CA GLU A 153 -18.56 7.78 17.63
C GLU A 153 -17.19 7.15 17.30
N LEU A 154 -17.19 6.02 16.59
CA LEU A 154 -15.97 5.46 16.02
C LEU A 154 -15.41 6.38 14.91
N LYS A 155 -14.10 6.36 14.70
CA LYS A 155 -13.51 7.08 13.58
C LYS A 155 -14.03 6.51 12.26
N ARG A 156 -14.17 7.38 11.25
CA ARG A 156 -14.60 6.99 9.90
C ARG A 156 -13.45 6.50 9.01
N SER A 157 -12.22 6.63 9.48
CA SER A 157 -10.96 6.32 8.77
C SER A 157 -9.80 6.33 9.76
N ASN A 158 -8.63 5.85 9.34
CA ASN A 158 -7.38 5.72 10.12
C ASN A 158 -6.75 7.05 10.61
N GLU A 159 -7.54 8.11 10.71
CA GLU A 159 -7.11 9.42 11.19
C GLU A 159 -6.59 9.33 12.63
N LYS A 160 -5.43 9.95 12.88
CA LYS A 160 -4.93 10.16 14.24
C LYS A 160 -5.72 11.29 14.93
N ARG A 161 -6.93 10.97 15.39
CA ARG A 161 -7.72 11.84 16.27
C ARG A 161 -7.28 11.67 17.72
N GLU A 162 -6.94 12.78 18.38
CA GLU A 162 -6.70 12.83 19.83
C GLU A 162 -8.02 12.53 20.58
N LEU A 163 -7.91 11.96 21.79
CA LEU A 163 -9.07 11.84 22.69
C LEU A 163 -9.36 13.16 23.37
N THR A 164 -10.63 13.36 23.69
CA THR A 164 -11.13 14.44 24.53
C THR A 164 -11.94 13.88 25.68
N TYR A 165 -11.71 14.45 26.86
CA TYR A 165 -12.38 14.05 28.10
C TYR A 165 -13.27 15.19 28.60
N ALA A 166 -14.39 14.83 29.22
CA ALA A 166 -15.27 15.77 29.90
C ALA A 166 -15.83 15.16 31.19
N PHE A 167 -16.01 15.99 32.23
CA PHE A 167 -16.56 15.55 33.50
C PHE A 167 -18.05 15.19 33.40
N LYS A 168 -18.45 14.03 33.91
CA LYS A 168 -19.84 13.55 33.93
C LYS A 168 -20.49 13.65 35.31
N SER A 169 -19.87 13.03 36.32
CA SER A 169 -20.40 12.99 37.69
C SER A 169 -19.40 12.41 38.68
N VAL A 170 -19.56 12.66 39.98
CA VAL A 170 -18.97 11.83 41.04
C VAL A 170 -20.08 10.95 41.64
N LYS A 171 -19.84 9.66 41.81
CA LYS A 171 -20.73 8.72 42.53
C LYS A 171 -19.90 7.75 43.37
N ASN A 172 -20.23 7.59 44.65
CA ASN A 172 -19.56 6.67 45.58
C ASN A 172 -18.03 6.79 45.63
N GLY A 173 -17.49 8.01 45.47
CA GLY A 173 -16.04 8.25 45.41
C GLY A 173 -15.39 7.92 44.06
N VAL A 174 -16.16 7.62 43.02
CA VAL A 174 -15.67 7.38 41.65
C VAL A 174 -15.99 8.59 40.77
N ILE A 175 -14.95 9.13 40.13
CA ILE A 175 -14.99 10.27 39.20
C ILE A 175 -15.33 9.74 37.80
N SER A 176 -16.55 9.95 37.35
CA SER A 176 -17.00 9.55 36.01
C SER A 176 -16.68 10.61 34.95
N LEU A 177 -15.99 10.21 33.88
CA LEU A 177 -15.61 11.06 32.75
C LEU A 177 -16.16 10.47 31.44
N THR A 178 -16.80 11.28 30.61
CA THR A 178 -17.15 10.90 29.23
C THR A 178 -15.96 11.07 28.30
N VAL A 179 -15.77 10.12 27.40
CA VAL A 179 -14.70 10.10 26.39
C VAL A 179 -15.29 10.31 24.99
N GLY A 180 -14.60 11.06 24.14
CA GLY A 180 -14.91 11.20 22.72
C GLY A 180 -13.71 11.64 21.90
N TYR A 181 -13.78 11.60 20.57
CA TYR A 181 -12.70 12.10 19.72
C TYR A 181 -12.69 13.63 19.60
N SER A 182 -11.50 14.20 19.42
CA SER A 182 -11.34 15.61 19.04
C SER A 182 -12.01 15.90 17.69
N GLU A 183 -12.89 16.91 17.68
CA GLU A 183 -13.44 17.50 16.46
C GLU A 183 -12.94 18.93 16.31
N LYS A 184 -12.54 19.31 15.08
CA LYS A 184 -12.13 20.68 14.71
C LYS A 184 -11.07 21.29 15.65
N GLY A 185 -10.15 20.46 16.15
CA GLY A 185 -9.06 20.88 17.04
C GLY A 185 -9.46 21.12 18.50
N ARG A 186 -10.65 20.68 18.93
CA ARG A 186 -11.08 20.72 20.34
C ARG A 186 -10.14 19.86 21.20
N LYS A 187 -9.59 20.44 22.27
CA LYS A 187 -8.75 19.73 23.25
C LYS A 187 -9.48 19.52 24.58
N THR A 188 -9.02 18.54 25.35
CA THR A 188 -9.41 18.36 26.76
C THR A 188 -9.05 19.61 27.55
N LYS A 189 -10.00 20.10 28.37
CA LYS A 189 -9.76 21.20 29.31
C LYS A 189 -9.59 20.62 30.70
N VAL A 190 -8.35 20.28 31.05
CA VAL A 190 -7.99 19.59 32.30
C VAL A 190 -8.46 20.41 33.51
N ASP A 191 -8.23 21.72 33.49
CA ASP A 191 -8.58 22.70 34.53
C ASP A 191 -10.09 22.70 34.86
N GLU A 192 -10.95 22.60 33.83
CA GLU A 192 -12.41 22.58 33.99
C GLU A 192 -12.87 21.28 34.66
N ILE A 193 -12.22 20.13 34.35
CA ILE A 193 -12.50 18.84 34.97
C ILE A 193 -12.06 18.87 36.45
N VAL A 194 -10.83 19.31 36.72
CA VAL A 194 -10.29 19.42 38.08
C VAL A 194 -11.15 20.33 38.95
N LYS A 195 -11.63 21.47 38.41
CA LYS A 195 -12.55 22.36 39.12
C LYS A 195 -13.90 21.68 39.39
N ALA A 196 -14.50 21.03 38.40
CA ALA A 196 -15.79 20.35 38.57
C ALA A 196 -15.74 19.20 39.60
N VAL A 197 -14.61 18.51 39.75
CA VAL A 197 -14.39 17.50 40.79
C VAL A 197 -14.23 18.14 42.17
N LYS A 198 -13.48 19.25 42.29
CA LYS A 198 -13.36 20.04 43.53
C LYS A 198 -14.70 20.60 44.01
N ASP A 199 -15.53 21.10 43.10
CA ASP A 199 -16.89 21.57 43.39
C ASP A 199 -17.84 20.44 43.86
N LYS A 200 -17.43 19.17 43.76
CA LYS A 200 -18.12 17.98 44.31
C LYS A 200 -17.51 17.43 45.60
N GLY A 201 -16.50 18.09 46.15
CA GLY A 201 -15.91 17.74 47.45
C GLY A 201 -14.82 16.67 47.40
N MET A 202 -14.26 16.38 46.23
CA MET A 202 -13.08 15.52 46.07
C MET A 202 -11.83 16.33 45.69
N THR A 203 -10.66 15.90 46.16
CA THR A 203 -9.38 16.50 45.78
C THR A 203 -8.81 15.79 44.56
N LEU A 204 -8.60 16.54 43.48
CA LEU A 204 -7.91 16.05 42.28
C LEU A 204 -6.86 17.07 41.84
N ASP A 205 -5.71 16.59 41.40
CA ASP A 205 -4.70 17.37 40.70
C ASP A 205 -4.59 16.96 39.22
N GLU A 206 -3.90 17.79 38.45
CA GLU A 206 -3.76 17.64 37.00
C GLU A 206 -2.83 16.46 36.64
N GLU A 207 -1.85 16.12 37.49
CA GLU A 207 -0.88 15.07 37.22
C GLU A 207 -1.52 13.67 37.35
N THR A 208 -2.29 13.44 38.42
CA THR A 208 -3.07 12.21 38.60
C THR A 208 -4.15 12.07 37.52
N LEU A 209 -4.79 13.17 37.10
CA LEU A 209 -5.74 13.14 35.98
C LEU A 209 -5.08 12.82 34.63
N GLU A 210 -3.91 13.39 34.34
CA GLU A 210 -3.13 13.00 33.15
C GLU A 210 -2.63 11.55 33.20
N LYS A 211 -2.20 11.06 34.37
CA LYS A 211 -1.85 9.63 34.54
C LYS A 211 -3.08 8.75 34.29
N ALA A 212 -4.26 9.12 34.77
CA ALA A 212 -5.50 8.42 34.51
C ALA A 212 -5.83 8.37 33.01
N PHE A 213 -5.67 9.48 32.27
CA PHE A 213 -5.78 9.49 30.80
C PHE A 213 -4.77 8.52 30.17
N ARG A 214 -3.49 8.59 30.54
CA ARG A 214 -2.43 7.70 30.01
C ARG A 214 -2.65 6.21 30.36
N VAL A 215 -3.36 5.90 31.44
CA VAL A 215 -3.71 4.51 31.83
C VAL A 215 -4.92 4.02 31.05
N PHE A 216 -5.95 4.86 30.86
CA PHE A 216 -7.06 4.57 29.96
C PHE A 216 -6.57 4.42 28.50
N GLU A 217 -5.66 5.28 28.06
CA GLU A 217 -4.92 5.21 26.79
C GLU A 217 -3.84 4.11 26.76
N LYS A 218 -3.93 3.09 27.62
CA LYS A 218 -3.19 1.82 27.49
C LYS A 218 -4.07 0.61 27.14
N GLN A 219 -5.38 0.79 26.94
CA GLN A 219 -6.24 -0.28 26.39
C GLN A 219 -5.64 -0.85 25.09
N SER A 220 -5.47 -2.17 24.99
CA SER A 220 -4.85 -2.80 23.83
C SER A 220 -5.66 -2.56 22.56
N GLU A 221 -5.00 -2.16 21.48
CA GLU A 221 -5.55 -2.38 20.15
C GLU A 221 -5.71 -3.90 19.95
N VAL A 222 -6.93 -4.34 19.63
CA VAL A 222 -7.20 -5.73 19.29
C VAL A 222 -7.33 -5.78 17.77
N ASP A 223 -6.30 -6.32 17.11
CA ASP A 223 -6.37 -6.63 15.70
C ASP A 223 -7.54 -7.59 15.45
N TYR A 224 -8.38 -7.27 14.45
CA TYR A 224 -9.47 -8.14 14.03
C TYR A 224 -9.13 -8.82 12.71
N PHE A 225 -9.34 -10.12 12.69
CA PHE A 225 -9.15 -10.95 11.50
C PHE A 225 -10.45 -11.64 11.13
N ILE A 226 -10.70 -11.77 9.83
CA ILE A 226 -11.73 -12.67 9.28
C ILE A 226 -10.98 -13.85 8.65
N ASN A 227 -11.33 -15.07 9.03
CA ASN A 227 -10.74 -16.26 8.43
C ASN A 227 -11.36 -16.54 7.04
N LYS A 228 -10.51 -16.73 6.03
CA LYS A 228 -10.85 -16.96 4.62
C LYS A 228 -11.62 -18.27 4.42
N ASP A 229 -11.37 -19.29 5.25
CA ASP A 229 -12.11 -20.56 5.32
C ASP A 229 -11.98 -21.15 6.73
N ALA A 230 -12.83 -20.68 7.64
CA ALA A 230 -12.84 -21.16 9.02
C ALA A 230 -13.20 -22.65 9.14
N LYS A 231 -13.92 -23.20 8.16
CA LYS A 231 -14.34 -24.60 8.16
C LYS A 231 -13.14 -25.52 7.93
N ALA A 232 -12.44 -25.34 6.81
CA ALA A 232 -11.26 -26.14 6.49
C ALA A 232 -10.20 -26.00 7.60
N PHE A 233 -9.96 -24.77 8.04
CA PHE A 233 -9.03 -24.49 9.12
C PHE A 233 -9.37 -25.25 10.41
N LEU A 234 -10.56 -25.04 10.99
CA LEU A 234 -10.91 -25.68 12.26
C LEU A 234 -11.09 -27.20 12.12
N GLN A 235 -11.50 -27.72 10.96
CA GLN A 235 -11.59 -29.17 10.73
C GLN A 235 -10.21 -29.84 10.69
N GLU A 236 -9.24 -29.26 9.97
CA GLU A 236 -7.86 -29.76 9.94
C GLU A 236 -7.25 -29.74 11.35
N GLN A 237 -7.39 -28.61 12.05
CA GLN A 237 -6.87 -28.48 13.41
C GLN A 237 -7.56 -29.44 14.40
N PHE A 238 -8.87 -29.67 14.25
CA PHE A 238 -9.60 -30.64 15.09
C PHE A 238 -9.16 -32.07 14.81
N ASP A 239 -8.95 -32.45 13.54
CA ASP A 239 -8.51 -33.81 13.21
C ASP A 239 -7.08 -34.08 13.65
N LEU A 240 -6.18 -33.08 13.61
CA LEU A 240 -4.85 -33.15 14.22
C LEU A 240 -4.90 -33.28 15.75
N TRP A 241 -5.67 -32.42 16.43
CA TRP A 241 -5.86 -32.48 17.88
C TRP A 241 -6.49 -33.83 18.31
N MET A 242 -7.47 -34.32 17.56
CA MET A 242 -8.16 -35.58 17.82
C MET A 242 -7.24 -36.78 17.61
N TYR A 243 -6.39 -36.75 16.58
CA TYR A 243 -5.33 -37.75 16.39
C TYR A 243 -4.40 -37.78 17.61
N GLN A 244 -3.88 -36.63 18.05
CA GLN A 244 -3.03 -36.58 19.24
C GLN A 244 -3.74 -37.07 20.49
N TYR A 245 -5.01 -36.68 20.69
CA TYR A 245 -5.81 -37.11 21.83
C TYR A 245 -6.01 -38.64 21.87
N VAL A 246 -6.30 -39.25 20.72
CA VAL A 246 -6.48 -40.71 20.59
C VAL A 246 -5.16 -41.47 20.78
N PHE A 247 -4.04 -40.95 20.29
CA PHE A 247 -2.74 -41.64 20.32
C PHE A 247 -1.88 -41.36 21.56
N LYS A 248 -2.21 -40.36 22.40
CA LYS A 248 -1.44 -39.98 23.59
C LYS A 248 -1.62 -40.92 24.80
N GLY A 249 -2.57 -41.86 24.75
CA GLY A 249 -2.79 -42.86 25.80
C GLY A 249 -2.57 -44.30 25.32
N GLU A 250 -2.09 -45.16 26.22
CA GLU A 250 -2.03 -46.63 26.04
C GLU A 250 -3.43 -47.26 26.11
N SER A 251 -4.35 -46.81 25.24
CA SER A 251 -5.79 -47.00 25.44
C SER A 251 -6.33 -48.28 24.81
N GLU A 252 -7.01 -49.12 25.60
CA GLU A 252 -7.88 -50.17 25.08
C GLU A 252 -9.17 -49.56 24.49
N PHE A 253 -9.31 -49.61 23.16
CA PHE A 253 -10.47 -49.06 22.46
C PHE A 253 -11.66 -50.01 22.48
N ASN A 254 -12.47 -49.94 23.55
CA ASN A 254 -13.76 -50.63 23.60
C ASN A 254 -14.84 -49.92 22.76
N GLU A 255 -15.93 -50.64 22.44
CA GLU A 255 -17.01 -50.14 21.57
C GLU A 255 -17.68 -48.86 22.11
N THR A 256 -17.88 -48.78 23.43
CA THR A 256 -18.45 -47.60 24.09
C THR A 256 -17.54 -46.37 23.90
N ARG A 257 -16.23 -46.54 24.05
CA ARG A 257 -15.24 -45.48 23.85
C ARG A 257 -15.18 -45.02 22.40
N LEU A 258 -15.25 -45.94 21.45
CA LEU A 258 -15.32 -45.59 20.03
C LEU A 258 -16.59 -44.76 19.72
N LYS A 259 -17.74 -45.14 20.28
CA LYS A 259 -18.99 -44.37 20.17
C LYS A 259 -18.91 -42.99 20.83
N GLN A 260 -18.26 -42.86 21.98
CA GLN A 260 -17.99 -41.55 22.62
C GLN A 260 -17.10 -40.65 21.75
N LEU A 261 -16.03 -41.18 21.16
CA LEU A 261 -15.13 -40.45 20.28
C LEU A 261 -15.84 -40.00 18.99
N GLN A 262 -16.69 -40.85 18.41
CA GLN A 262 -17.55 -40.50 17.27
C GLN A 262 -18.58 -39.42 17.64
N ALA A 263 -19.22 -39.53 18.81
CA ALA A 263 -20.13 -38.52 19.34
C ALA A 263 -19.44 -37.15 19.51
N MET A 264 -18.24 -37.13 20.09
CA MET A 264 -17.44 -35.91 20.25
C MET A 264 -17.06 -35.29 18.90
N LYS A 265 -16.56 -36.10 17.93
CA LYS A 265 -16.27 -35.60 16.57
C LYS A 265 -17.53 -35.06 15.89
N GLY A 266 -18.69 -35.68 16.09
CA GLY A 266 -19.97 -35.20 15.54
C GLY A 266 -20.42 -33.84 16.14
N ILE A 267 -20.26 -33.64 17.44
CA ILE A 267 -20.56 -32.36 18.09
C ILE A 267 -19.55 -31.28 17.68
N ALA A 268 -18.25 -31.59 17.67
CA ALA A 268 -17.21 -30.67 17.22
C ALA A 268 -17.45 -30.20 15.77
N ALA A 269 -17.74 -31.13 14.86
CA ALA A 269 -18.05 -30.81 13.46
C ALA A 269 -19.26 -29.87 13.33
N LYS A 270 -20.33 -30.08 14.11
CA LYS A 270 -21.49 -29.18 14.15
C LYS A 270 -21.13 -27.78 14.64
N ILE A 271 -20.32 -27.67 15.70
CA ILE A 271 -19.87 -26.37 16.22
C ILE A 271 -19.03 -25.65 15.16
N ILE A 272 -18.11 -26.35 14.50
CA ILE A 272 -17.31 -25.80 13.40
C ILE A 272 -18.20 -25.35 12.24
N ASP A 273 -19.21 -26.12 11.84
CA ASP A 273 -20.16 -25.73 10.79
C ASP A 273 -20.95 -24.46 11.15
N PHE A 274 -21.37 -24.28 12.41
CA PHE A 274 -22.05 -23.06 12.85
C PHE A 274 -21.12 -21.83 12.87
N ILE A 275 -19.86 -22.02 13.29
CA ILE A 275 -18.84 -20.97 13.28
C ILE A 275 -18.53 -20.55 11.84
N ALA A 276 -18.31 -21.53 10.96
CA ALA A 276 -17.99 -21.30 9.56
C ALA A 276 -19.11 -20.61 8.78
N GLN A 277 -20.37 -21.01 8.97
CA GLN A 277 -21.51 -20.34 8.33
C GLN A 277 -21.56 -18.84 8.62
N PHE A 278 -21.17 -18.41 9.83
CA PHE A 278 -21.09 -17.01 10.17
C PHE A 278 -19.86 -16.33 9.56
N GLU A 279 -18.69 -16.96 9.64
CA GLU A 279 -17.45 -16.41 9.07
C GLU A 279 -17.55 -16.27 7.54
N ASP A 280 -18.20 -17.21 6.85
CA ASP A 280 -18.50 -17.14 5.42
C ASP A 280 -19.31 -15.89 5.04
N GLU A 281 -20.27 -15.48 5.88
CA GLU A 281 -21.01 -14.23 5.68
C GLU A 281 -20.13 -12.99 5.94
N LEU A 282 -19.21 -13.04 6.91
CA LEU A 282 -18.20 -11.99 7.07
C LEU A 282 -17.29 -11.87 5.85
N VAL A 283 -16.80 -13.00 5.32
CA VAL A 283 -15.99 -13.06 4.09
C VAL A 283 -16.75 -12.48 2.91
N LYS A 284 -18.03 -12.84 2.72
CA LYS A 284 -18.89 -12.28 1.67
C LYS A 284 -19.08 -10.77 1.80
N ILE A 285 -19.31 -10.26 3.02
CA ILE A 285 -19.47 -8.82 3.30
C ILE A 285 -18.17 -8.05 3.06
N TRP A 286 -17.03 -8.61 3.51
CA TRP A 286 -15.70 -8.03 3.37
C TRP A 286 -15.32 -7.91 1.89
N ASN A 287 -15.44 -9.01 1.14
CA ASN A 287 -15.11 -9.11 -0.28
C ASN A 287 -16.17 -8.52 -1.23
N LYS A 288 -17.27 -7.97 -0.70
CA LYS A 288 -18.28 -7.28 -1.51
C LYS A 288 -17.68 -5.99 -2.12
N PRO A 289 -17.71 -5.81 -3.45
CA PRO A 289 -17.34 -4.55 -4.10
C PRO A 289 -18.10 -3.37 -3.50
N LYS A 290 -17.43 -2.21 -3.35
CA LYS A 290 -18.02 -1.04 -2.72
C LYS A 290 -18.73 -0.16 -3.73
N PHE A 291 -19.81 0.48 -3.28
CA PHE A 291 -20.50 1.52 -4.06
C PHE A 291 -19.76 2.84 -3.92
N VAL A 292 -19.63 3.57 -5.03
CA VAL A 292 -19.11 4.94 -5.03
C VAL A 292 -20.17 5.85 -4.42
N LEU A 293 -19.86 6.46 -3.27
CA LEU A 293 -20.78 7.38 -2.57
C LEU A 293 -20.71 8.81 -3.09
N ASN A 294 -19.56 9.22 -3.62
CA ASN A 294 -19.33 10.51 -4.25
C ASN A 294 -18.22 10.37 -5.30
N SER A 295 -18.33 11.14 -6.38
CA SER A 295 -17.33 11.26 -7.44
C SER A 295 -17.20 12.73 -7.81
N ASN A 296 -15.98 13.23 -7.98
CA ASN A 296 -15.69 14.55 -8.54
C ASN A 296 -14.72 14.35 -9.71
N TYR A 297 -14.66 15.34 -10.60
CA TYR A 297 -13.77 15.34 -11.75
C TYR A 297 -12.85 16.55 -11.67
N VAL A 298 -11.58 16.36 -11.99
CA VAL A 298 -10.58 17.43 -12.07
C VAL A 298 -10.15 17.53 -13.53
N ILE A 299 -10.49 18.65 -14.17
CA ILE A 299 -10.38 18.84 -15.62
C ILE A 299 -9.66 20.17 -15.87
N THR A 300 -8.59 20.17 -16.66
CA THR A 300 -7.84 21.40 -16.94
C THR A 300 -8.62 22.36 -17.86
N LEU A 301 -8.40 23.67 -17.68
CA LEU A 301 -9.16 24.69 -18.41
C LEU A 301 -8.95 24.64 -19.94
N ASP A 302 -7.80 24.17 -20.42
CA ASP A 302 -7.50 24.02 -21.84
C ASP A 302 -8.48 23.06 -22.54
N HIS A 303 -8.88 21.95 -21.90
CA HIS A 303 -9.93 21.08 -22.44
C HIS A 303 -11.29 21.80 -22.55
N VAL A 304 -11.66 22.60 -21.55
CA VAL A 304 -12.90 23.40 -21.56
C VAL A 304 -12.85 24.51 -22.63
N ILE A 305 -11.68 25.12 -22.83
CA ILE A 305 -11.43 26.15 -23.85
C ILE A 305 -11.43 25.54 -25.25
N ALA A 306 -10.75 24.41 -25.47
CA ALA A 306 -10.68 23.72 -26.75
C ALA A 306 -12.06 23.29 -27.25
N SER A 307 -12.93 22.76 -26.37
CA SER A 307 -14.32 22.44 -26.72
C SER A 307 -15.11 23.68 -27.18
N ARG A 308 -14.86 24.85 -26.56
CA ARG A 308 -15.45 26.13 -26.98
C ARG A 308 -14.93 26.61 -28.34
N GLU A 309 -13.67 26.34 -28.68
CA GLU A 309 -13.09 26.72 -29.97
C GLU A 309 -13.51 25.77 -31.11
N ALA A 310 -13.60 24.46 -30.86
CA ALA A 310 -14.18 23.49 -31.78
C ALA A 310 -15.65 23.81 -32.13
N ALA A 311 -16.43 24.29 -31.14
CA ALA A 311 -17.80 24.76 -31.36
C ALA A 311 -17.89 26.01 -32.26
N LYS A 312 -16.85 26.85 -32.31
CA LYS A 312 -16.78 28.01 -33.23
C LYS A 312 -16.35 27.65 -34.65
N GLN A 313 -15.59 26.56 -34.82
CA GLN A 313 -15.02 26.16 -36.11
C GLN A 313 -15.91 25.21 -36.94
N SER A 314 -16.99 24.68 -36.35
CA SER A 314 -17.91 23.76 -37.03
C SER A 314 -18.76 24.44 -38.12
N PRO A 315 -18.60 24.12 -39.42
CA PRO A 315 -19.38 24.76 -40.48
C PRO A 315 -20.78 24.17 -40.57
N VAL A 316 -21.81 25.03 -40.58
CA VAL A 316 -23.21 24.63 -40.79
C VAL A 316 -23.40 24.12 -42.24
N LYS A 317 -23.21 22.82 -42.46
CA LYS A 317 -23.55 22.17 -43.73
C LYS A 317 -25.06 21.94 -43.83
N GLN A 318 -25.76 22.90 -44.43
CA GLN A 318 -27.11 22.66 -44.94
C GLN A 318 -27.07 21.69 -46.14
N SER A 319 -27.31 20.40 -45.91
CA SER A 319 -27.64 19.46 -46.99
C SER A 319 -29.17 19.33 -47.13
N LYS A 320 -29.68 19.59 -48.34
CA LYS A 320 -31.10 19.42 -48.67
C LYS A 320 -31.41 17.95 -49.01
N SER A 321 -32.62 17.51 -48.66
CA SER A 321 -33.27 16.22 -48.97
C SER A 321 -32.76 14.99 -48.19
N LYS A 322 -33.60 14.01 -47.82
CA LYS A 322 -35.02 13.74 -48.14
C LYS A 322 -35.90 13.59 -46.88
N LYS A 323 -37.20 13.89 -47.02
CA LYS A 323 -38.23 13.54 -46.01
C LYS A 323 -38.36 12.03 -45.84
N VAL A 324 -38.40 11.57 -44.59
CA VAL A 324 -39.23 10.45 -44.12
C VAL A 324 -39.83 10.90 -42.78
N GLU A 325 -41.14 10.90 -42.66
CA GLU A 325 -41.86 11.30 -41.45
C GLU A 325 -42.14 10.08 -40.57
N ILE A 326 -41.55 10.03 -39.37
CA ILE A 326 -42.08 9.31 -38.21
C ILE A 326 -41.94 10.25 -37.00
N ALA A 327 -42.97 10.29 -36.16
CA ALA A 327 -43.23 11.39 -35.23
C ALA A 327 -42.48 11.32 -33.88
N SER A 328 -42.40 12.49 -33.24
CA SER A 328 -42.25 12.75 -31.80
C SER A 328 -41.17 11.99 -31.02
N ASP A 329 -40.05 12.66 -30.79
CA ASP A 329 -39.79 13.24 -29.45
C ASP A 329 -38.93 14.51 -29.60
N GLU A 330 -39.11 15.47 -28.67
CA GLU A 330 -38.49 16.80 -28.77
C GLU A 330 -36.96 16.75 -28.61
N LYS A 331 -36.22 16.81 -29.72
CA LYS A 331 -34.80 17.14 -29.70
C LYS A 331 -34.60 18.62 -29.36
N GLN A 332 -34.57 18.92 -28.07
CA GLN A 332 -33.95 20.16 -27.58
C GLN A 332 -32.47 20.18 -28.00
N GLU A 333 -32.12 21.06 -28.94
CA GLU A 333 -30.72 21.38 -29.23
C GLU A 333 -30.08 22.02 -27.99
N ARG A 334 -29.22 21.26 -27.30
CA ARG A 334 -28.58 21.72 -26.06
C ARG A 334 -27.57 22.83 -26.37
N PRO A 335 -27.61 23.99 -25.69
CA PRO A 335 -26.72 25.11 -25.97
C PRO A 335 -25.31 24.86 -25.40
N ARG A 336 -24.47 24.11 -26.12
CA ARG A 336 -23.06 23.81 -25.77
C ARG A 336 -22.11 25.02 -25.69
N ASN A 337 -22.60 26.26 -25.87
CA ASN A 337 -21.75 27.40 -26.31
C ASN A 337 -21.41 28.48 -25.25
N ASP A 338 -21.69 28.29 -23.96
CA ASP A 338 -21.31 29.27 -22.92
C ASP A 338 -20.84 28.68 -21.56
N ILE A 339 -20.47 27.40 -21.50
CA ILE A 339 -20.09 26.74 -20.24
C ILE A 339 -18.90 27.40 -19.53
N LEU A 340 -17.88 27.84 -20.28
CA LEU A 340 -16.71 28.54 -19.72
C LEU A 340 -17.12 29.84 -19.00
N THR A 341 -18.04 30.61 -19.58
CA THR A 341 -18.56 31.85 -18.98
C THR A 341 -19.42 31.55 -17.77
N LYS A 342 -20.21 30.45 -17.78
CA LYS A 342 -20.96 29.98 -16.60
C LYS A 342 -20.00 29.66 -15.45
N ILE A 343 -18.94 28.87 -15.70
CA ILE A 343 -17.90 28.51 -14.72
C ILE A 343 -17.24 29.77 -14.15
N PHE A 344 -16.76 30.66 -15.02
CA PHE A 344 -16.02 31.87 -14.61
C PHE A 344 -16.87 32.84 -13.78
N LYS A 345 -18.20 32.82 -13.95
CA LYS A 345 -19.15 33.61 -13.14
C LYS A 345 -19.75 32.84 -11.96
N HIS A 346 -19.46 31.55 -11.82
CA HIS A 346 -20.05 30.71 -10.77
C HIS A 346 -19.47 31.08 -9.39
N LYS A 347 -20.30 31.03 -8.35
CA LYS A 347 -19.92 31.34 -6.96
C LYS A 347 -18.70 30.52 -6.48
N GLY A 348 -18.62 29.25 -6.87
CA GLY A 348 -17.54 28.32 -6.50
C GLY A 348 -16.18 28.63 -7.14
N MET A 349 -16.13 29.53 -8.14
CA MET A 349 -14.87 29.99 -8.72
C MET A 349 -13.99 30.70 -7.68
N LYS A 350 -14.59 31.30 -6.64
CA LYS A 350 -13.84 31.90 -5.52
C LYS A 350 -13.10 30.84 -4.69
N ASP A 351 -13.77 29.74 -4.38
CA ASP A 351 -13.20 28.63 -3.61
C ASP A 351 -12.14 27.89 -4.43
N GLN A 352 -12.38 27.73 -5.74
CA GLN A 352 -11.41 27.17 -6.67
C GLN A 352 -10.13 28.01 -6.81
N ILE A 353 -10.24 29.35 -6.85
CA ILE A 353 -9.07 30.25 -6.86
C ILE A 353 -8.32 30.20 -5.53
N ALA A 354 -9.03 30.11 -4.41
CA ALA A 354 -8.40 29.95 -3.09
C ALA A 354 -7.58 28.65 -3.01
N GLU A 355 -8.12 27.55 -3.53
CA GLU A 355 -7.41 26.27 -3.66
C GLU A 355 -6.16 26.37 -4.56
N TRP A 356 -6.25 27.03 -5.72
CA TRP A 356 -5.08 27.24 -6.58
C TRP A 356 -3.97 28.07 -5.90
N ILE A 357 -4.35 29.05 -5.08
CA ILE A 357 -3.40 29.85 -4.28
C ILE A 357 -2.78 28.99 -3.15
N GLU A 358 -3.59 28.18 -2.47
CA GLU A 358 -3.12 27.29 -1.38
C GLU A 358 -2.15 26.22 -1.89
N LEU A 359 -2.44 25.63 -3.06
CA LEU A 359 -1.58 24.66 -3.74
C LEU A 359 -0.38 25.31 -4.47
N GLY A 360 -0.23 26.64 -4.41
CA GLY A 360 0.88 27.36 -5.04
C GLY A 360 0.86 27.38 -6.58
N MET A 361 -0.29 27.07 -7.19
CA MET A 361 -0.48 27.08 -8.65
C MET A 361 -0.56 28.50 -9.22
N VAL A 362 -1.05 29.46 -8.43
CA VAL A 362 -1.14 30.89 -8.81
C VAL A 362 -0.77 31.81 -7.64
N GLU A 363 -0.34 33.04 -7.95
CA GLU A 363 -0.07 34.07 -6.95
C GLU A 363 -1.34 34.68 -6.34
N LYS A 364 -1.22 35.32 -5.17
CA LYS A 364 -2.33 35.97 -4.45
C LYS A 364 -2.98 37.16 -5.19
N ASN A 365 -2.32 37.67 -6.23
CA ASN A 365 -2.77 38.76 -7.10
C ASN A 365 -3.46 38.25 -8.39
N PHE A 366 -3.62 36.93 -8.55
CA PHE A 366 -4.18 36.31 -9.74
C PHE A 366 -5.58 36.84 -10.10
N ASN A 367 -5.77 37.17 -11.37
CA ASN A 367 -7.07 37.50 -11.96
C ASN A 367 -7.43 36.46 -13.04
N LEU A 368 -8.66 35.96 -13.00
CA LEU A 368 -9.19 34.96 -13.94
C LEU A 368 -9.17 35.45 -15.40
N GLU A 369 -9.22 36.76 -15.65
CA GLU A 369 -9.11 37.33 -16.99
C GLU A 369 -7.76 37.00 -17.67
N MET A 370 -6.68 36.83 -16.87
CA MET A 370 -5.34 36.48 -17.36
C MET A 370 -5.30 35.13 -18.09
N VAL A 371 -6.24 34.21 -17.81
CA VAL A 371 -6.37 32.92 -18.50
C VAL A 371 -6.76 33.08 -19.98
N LEU A 372 -7.48 34.17 -20.29
CA LEU A 372 -7.98 34.47 -21.63
C LEU A 372 -7.19 35.58 -22.34
N GLU A 373 -6.20 36.18 -21.68
CA GLU A 373 -5.30 37.15 -22.29
C GLU A 373 -4.49 36.51 -23.42
N LYS A 374 -4.49 37.17 -24.57
CA LYS A 374 -3.69 36.81 -25.74
C LYS A 374 -2.61 37.86 -25.99
N ASP A 375 -1.50 37.42 -26.56
CA ASP A 375 -0.41 38.30 -26.99
C ASP A 375 -0.70 38.97 -28.35
N LEU A 376 0.29 39.68 -28.89
CA LEU A 376 0.17 40.39 -30.16
C LEU A 376 0.04 39.49 -31.40
N VAL A 377 0.34 38.18 -31.29
CA VAL A 377 0.18 37.21 -32.38
C VAL A 377 -1.07 36.33 -32.20
N GLY A 378 -1.80 36.49 -31.09
CA GLY A 378 -3.05 35.80 -30.80
C GLY A 378 -2.89 34.53 -29.97
N GLU A 379 -1.67 34.23 -29.50
CA GLU A 379 -1.37 33.09 -28.63
C GLU A 379 -1.65 33.43 -27.17
N PRO A 380 -1.87 32.45 -26.28
CA PRO A 380 -2.09 32.70 -24.86
C PRO A 380 -0.91 33.45 -24.23
N ARG A 381 -1.16 34.59 -23.60
CA ARG A 381 -0.11 35.41 -22.96
C ARG A 381 0.57 34.68 -21.79
N TYR A 382 -0.18 33.80 -21.13
CA TYR A 382 0.27 32.99 -20.01
C TYR A 382 -0.15 31.52 -20.24
N PRO A 383 0.53 30.77 -21.12
CA PRO A 383 0.12 29.42 -21.52
C PRO A 383 -0.07 28.46 -20.34
N GLN A 384 0.75 28.60 -19.30
CA GLN A 384 0.67 27.79 -18.07
C GLN A 384 -0.68 27.90 -17.35
N LEU A 385 -1.40 29.02 -17.48
CA LEU A 385 -2.70 29.23 -16.83
C LEU A 385 -3.84 28.44 -17.50
N GLN A 386 -3.64 27.94 -18.73
CA GLN A 386 -4.63 27.09 -19.39
C GLN A 386 -4.67 25.68 -18.77
N PHE A 387 -3.57 25.22 -18.18
CA PHE A 387 -3.49 23.91 -17.51
C PHE A 387 -3.93 23.95 -16.04
N LEU A 388 -4.59 25.03 -15.60
CA LEU A 388 -5.14 25.10 -14.24
C LEU A 388 -6.28 24.07 -14.07
N PRO A 389 -6.27 23.26 -13.00
CA PRO A 389 -7.26 22.20 -12.79
C PRO A 389 -8.57 22.74 -12.22
N LEU A 390 -9.69 22.47 -12.88
CA LEU A 390 -11.05 22.76 -12.39
C LEU A 390 -11.63 21.52 -11.70
N ASP A 391 -11.88 21.59 -10.40
CA ASP A 391 -12.50 20.52 -9.61
C ASP A 391 -14.02 20.71 -9.50
N THR A 392 -14.79 19.77 -10.06
CA THR A 392 -16.26 19.83 -10.08
C THR A 392 -16.91 19.81 -8.69
N LYS A 393 -16.17 19.53 -7.60
CA LYS A 393 -16.69 19.67 -6.22
C LYS A 393 -17.22 21.08 -5.92
N TYR A 394 -16.66 22.12 -6.55
CA TYR A 394 -17.12 23.51 -6.41
C TYR A 394 -18.21 23.91 -7.43
N PHE A 395 -18.53 23.03 -8.39
CA PHE A 395 -19.41 23.32 -9.54
C PHE A 395 -20.43 22.19 -9.77
N LYS A 396 -20.96 21.58 -8.70
CA LYS A 396 -21.85 20.40 -8.78
C LYS A 396 -23.14 20.63 -9.59
N ASP A 397 -23.61 21.86 -9.70
CA ASP A 397 -24.72 22.28 -10.55
C ASP A 397 -24.35 22.36 -12.05
N LEU A 398 -23.06 22.48 -12.38
CA LEU A 398 -22.53 22.50 -13.74
C LEU A 398 -21.81 21.18 -14.13
N GLU A 399 -21.66 20.22 -13.22
CA GLU A 399 -20.89 18.98 -13.45
C GLU A 399 -21.34 18.23 -14.71
N LEU A 400 -22.65 18.08 -14.93
CA LEU A 400 -23.17 17.43 -16.14
C LEU A 400 -22.93 18.24 -17.43
N ASP A 401 -22.93 19.57 -17.35
CA ASP A 401 -22.61 20.44 -18.50
C ASP A 401 -21.12 20.35 -18.86
N ILE A 402 -20.24 20.22 -17.84
CA ILE A 402 -18.79 20.04 -18.00
C ILE A 402 -18.48 18.66 -18.58
N LEU A 403 -19.08 17.59 -18.03
CA LEU A 403 -18.89 16.23 -18.52
C LEU A 403 -19.41 16.04 -19.96
N ALA A 404 -20.48 16.76 -20.34
CA ALA A 404 -21.02 16.74 -21.70
C ALA A 404 -20.12 17.38 -22.77
N LEU A 405 -18.91 17.85 -22.40
CA LEU A 405 -17.85 18.25 -23.33
C LEU A 405 -17.03 17.07 -23.87
N PHE A 406 -17.09 15.92 -23.21
CA PHE A 406 -16.31 14.72 -23.53
C PHE A 406 -17.24 13.63 -24.09
N ASP A 407 -16.92 13.09 -25.27
CA ASP A 407 -17.72 12.01 -25.88
C ASP A 407 -17.34 10.63 -25.30
N ASP A 408 -16.08 10.43 -24.91
CA ASP A 408 -15.60 9.29 -24.10
C ASP A 408 -14.82 9.83 -22.90
N LEU A 409 -15.42 9.71 -21.72
CA LEU A 409 -14.85 10.20 -20.46
C LEU A 409 -13.74 9.29 -19.93
N ASP A 410 -13.79 7.99 -20.18
CA ASP A 410 -12.75 7.04 -19.73
C ASP A 410 -11.46 7.25 -20.55
N ALA A 411 -11.58 7.63 -21.83
CA ALA A 411 -10.45 7.97 -22.69
C ALA A 411 -9.89 9.40 -22.47
N ALA A 412 -10.67 10.29 -21.85
CA ALA A 412 -10.29 11.68 -21.57
C ALA A 412 -9.72 11.90 -20.15
N LEU A 413 -9.67 10.85 -19.31
CA LEU A 413 -9.18 10.93 -17.93
C LEU A 413 -7.81 10.26 -17.79
N ASP A 414 -6.79 11.03 -17.39
CA ASP A 414 -5.42 10.53 -17.21
C ASP A 414 -5.21 9.72 -15.92
N GLY A 415 -6.05 9.89 -14.90
CA GLY A 415 -5.81 9.30 -13.58
C GLY A 415 -7.03 9.30 -12.66
N TRP A 416 -7.01 8.37 -11.70
CA TRP A 416 -8.11 8.12 -10.75
C TRP A 416 -7.59 8.32 -9.31
N LEU A 417 -8.20 9.23 -8.54
CA LEU A 417 -7.96 9.38 -7.10
C LEU A 417 -9.09 8.74 -6.31
N ILE A 418 -8.76 7.78 -5.44
CA ILE A 418 -9.77 6.94 -4.75
C ILE A 418 -9.56 7.03 -3.24
N HIS A 419 -10.56 7.55 -2.54
CA HIS A 419 -10.60 7.57 -1.08
C HIS A 419 -11.41 6.38 -0.56
N SER A 420 -10.72 5.35 -0.07
CA SER A 420 -11.29 4.12 0.47
C SER A 420 -10.25 3.38 1.31
N GLU A 421 -10.68 2.40 2.11
CA GLU A 421 -9.80 1.31 2.53
C GLU A 421 -9.23 0.63 1.26
N ASN A 422 -7.90 0.47 1.19
CA ASN A 422 -7.23 0.16 -0.08
C ASN A 422 -7.36 -1.31 -0.51
N TYR A 423 -7.55 -2.28 0.41
CA TYR A 423 -7.90 -3.65 0.03
C TYR A 423 -9.27 -3.68 -0.67
N GLN A 424 -10.25 -2.97 -0.09
CA GLN A 424 -11.61 -2.89 -0.65
C GLN A 424 -11.65 -2.11 -1.97
N ALA A 425 -10.79 -1.09 -2.12
CA ALA A 425 -10.61 -0.38 -3.38
C ALA A 425 -10.03 -1.31 -4.46
N LEU A 426 -8.91 -1.98 -4.19
CA LEU A 426 -8.26 -2.92 -5.11
C LEU A 426 -9.23 -4.01 -5.58
N ASN A 427 -9.97 -4.64 -4.66
CA ASN A 427 -10.97 -5.65 -4.99
C ASN A 427 -12.11 -5.09 -5.88
N THR A 428 -12.55 -3.84 -5.64
CA THR A 428 -13.59 -3.18 -6.48
C THR A 428 -13.07 -2.83 -7.87
N LEU A 429 -11.78 -2.48 -8.00
CA LEU A 429 -11.11 -2.12 -9.25
C LEU A 429 -10.65 -3.32 -10.08
N LEU A 430 -10.40 -4.47 -9.43
CA LEU A 430 -9.81 -5.67 -10.03
C LEU A 430 -10.51 -6.11 -11.33
N PRO A 431 -11.85 -6.13 -11.45
CA PRO A 431 -12.50 -6.51 -12.72
C PRO A 431 -12.19 -5.57 -13.91
N LYS A 432 -11.89 -4.28 -13.66
CA LYS A 432 -11.56 -3.30 -14.73
C LYS A 432 -10.07 -3.32 -15.10
N PHE A 433 -9.19 -3.57 -14.12
CA PHE A 433 -7.73 -3.38 -14.26
C PHE A 433 -6.88 -4.66 -14.20
N ARG A 434 -7.48 -5.86 -14.03
CA ARG A 434 -6.78 -7.16 -14.12
C ARG A 434 -5.92 -7.25 -15.38
N GLU A 435 -4.64 -7.61 -15.20
CA GLU A 435 -3.60 -7.67 -16.23
C GLU A 435 -3.34 -6.39 -17.07
N ARG A 436 -3.75 -5.20 -16.60
CA ARG A 436 -3.59 -3.92 -17.33
C ARG A 436 -2.60 -2.95 -16.71
N VAL A 437 -2.21 -3.14 -15.44
CA VAL A 437 -1.32 -2.21 -14.73
C VAL A 437 0.14 -2.49 -15.06
N LYS A 438 0.84 -1.49 -15.61
CA LYS A 438 2.27 -1.57 -15.97
C LYS A 438 3.20 -1.43 -14.75
N CYS A 439 2.80 -0.64 -13.77
CA CYS A 439 3.58 -0.37 -12.57
C CYS A 439 2.67 -0.26 -11.35
N VAL A 440 2.98 -1.02 -10.30
CA VAL A 440 2.51 -0.79 -8.94
C VAL A 440 3.68 -0.23 -8.16
N HIS A 441 3.52 0.95 -7.57
CA HIS A 441 4.54 1.58 -6.72
C HIS A 441 3.90 1.95 -5.38
N ILE A 442 4.39 1.36 -4.30
CA ILE A 442 3.81 1.52 -2.95
C ILE A 442 4.86 1.86 -1.91
N ASP A 443 4.44 2.68 -0.95
CA ASP A 443 5.18 3.10 0.23
C ASP A 443 4.30 2.77 1.47
N PRO A 444 4.42 1.56 2.03
CA PRO A 444 3.61 1.09 3.14
C PRO A 444 4.10 1.64 4.50
N PRO A 445 3.33 1.51 5.59
CA PRO A 445 3.85 1.74 6.92
C PRO A 445 5.06 0.83 7.20
N TYR A 446 6.23 1.37 7.48
CA TYR A 446 7.45 0.58 7.76
C TYR A 446 7.43 -0.13 9.13
N ASN A 447 6.39 0.08 9.94
CA ASN A 447 6.22 -0.50 11.29
C ASN A 447 7.30 -0.10 12.31
N THR A 448 7.81 1.13 12.18
CA THR A 448 8.87 1.68 13.05
C THR A 448 8.31 2.28 14.33
N ASP A 449 9.11 2.24 15.40
CA ASP A 449 8.77 2.84 16.69
C ASP A 449 8.62 4.38 16.67
N THR A 450 8.95 5.03 15.54
CA THR A 450 9.02 6.49 15.39
C THR A 450 7.63 7.14 15.43
N SER A 451 7.48 8.14 16.30
CA SER A 451 6.30 9.00 16.38
C SER A 451 6.34 10.14 15.35
N GLY A 452 5.30 10.31 14.54
CA GLY A 452 5.18 11.47 13.66
C GLY A 452 4.14 11.29 12.56
N PHE A 453 3.93 10.05 12.12
CA PHE A 453 2.97 9.70 11.09
C PHE A 453 1.52 9.97 11.52
N LEU A 454 0.68 10.31 10.54
CA LEU A 454 -0.76 10.53 10.67
C LEU A 454 -1.57 9.22 10.75
N TYR A 455 -0.93 8.07 10.53
CA TYR A 455 -1.48 6.72 10.52
C TYR A 455 -0.78 5.82 11.54
N ALA A 456 -1.42 4.70 11.91
CA ALA A 456 -0.83 3.69 12.80
C ALA A 456 0.40 3.01 12.15
N ASN A 457 1.47 2.85 12.94
CA ASN A 457 2.79 2.36 12.51
C ASN A 457 3.44 1.43 13.55
N LYS A 458 2.63 0.79 14.42
CA LYS A 458 3.07 -0.11 15.52
C LYS A 458 2.19 -1.35 15.59
N TYR A 459 2.18 -2.11 14.51
CA TYR A 459 1.48 -3.39 14.38
C TYR A 459 2.36 -4.53 14.91
N GLN A 460 1.74 -5.65 15.28
CA GLN A 460 2.50 -6.91 15.37
C GLN A 460 2.99 -7.30 13.97
N HIS A 461 4.20 -7.86 13.85
CA HIS A 461 4.77 -8.27 12.56
C HIS A 461 3.85 -9.21 11.75
N SER A 462 3.12 -10.10 12.43
CA SER A 462 2.12 -11.00 11.84
C SER A 462 0.90 -10.25 11.29
N SER A 463 0.35 -9.31 12.06
CA SER A 463 -0.74 -8.41 11.62
C SER A 463 -0.30 -7.56 10.42
N TRP A 464 0.90 -7.01 10.47
CA TRP A 464 1.50 -6.26 9.37
C TRP A 464 1.64 -7.10 8.11
N LEU A 465 2.18 -8.32 8.20
CA LEU A 465 2.32 -9.18 7.03
C LEU A 465 0.96 -9.61 6.46
N THR A 466 -0.04 -9.84 7.30
CA THR A 466 -1.42 -10.11 6.84
C THR A 466 -1.97 -8.92 6.05
N MET A 467 -1.80 -7.71 6.58
CA MET A 467 -2.20 -6.47 5.92
C MET A 467 -1.53 -6.33 4.54
N MET A 468 -0.23 -6.62 4.46
CA MET A 468 0.54 -6.54 3.22
C MET A 468 0.20 -7.66 2.21
N GLU A 469 0.06 -8.92 2.65
CA GLU A 469 -0.32 -10.07 1.80
C GLU A 469 -1.62 -9.79 1.06
N ASN A 470 -2.65 -9.38 1.79
CA ASN A 470 -3.98 -9.15 1.23
C ASN A 470 -3.92 -8.09 0.10
N ARG A 471 -3.10 -7.03 0.26
CA ARG A 471 -3.01 -5.89 -0.66
C ARG A 471 -2.08 -6.14 -1.83
N ILE A 472 -0.91 -6.71 -1.57
CA ILE A 472 0.07 -7.04 -2.62
C ILE A 472 -0.50 -8.12 -3.54
N SER A 473 -1.14 -9.16 -2.99
CA SER A 473 -1.74 -10.24 -3.79
C SER A 473 -2.75 -9.70 -4.82
N SER A 474 -3.72 -8.88 -4.38
CA SER A 474 -4.67 -8.22 -5.29
C SER A 474 -4.01 -7.26 -6.28
N SER A 475 -2.91 -6.60 -5.89
CA SER A 475 -2.15 -5.71 -6.79
C SER A 475 -1.36 -6.48 -7.86
N VAL A 476 -0.84 -7.66 -7.54
CA VAL A 476 -0.09 -8.53 -8.46
C VAL A 476 -0.99 -9.15 -9.54
N GLU A 477 -2.26 -9.42 -9.23
CA GLU A 477 -3.28 -9.80 -10.23
C GLU A 477 -3.57 -8.68 -11.26
N MET A 478 -3.39 -7.40 -10.88
CA MET A 478 -3.57 -6.28 -11.80
C MET A 478 -2.40 -6.10 -12.77
N LEU A 479 -1.21 -6.63 -12.46
CA LEU A 479 -0.01 -6.44 -13.28
C LEU A 479 -0.13 -7.09 -14.67
N SER A 480 0.14 -6.31 -15.72
CA SER A 480 0.30 -6.80 -17.09
C SER A 480 1.48 -7.78 -17.22
N LYS A 481 1.58 -8.47 -18.35
CA LYS A 481 2.63 -9.48 -18.62
C LYS A 481 4.08 -8.96 -18.53
N ASP A 482 4.26 -7.66 -18.67
CA ASP A 482 5.50 -6.89 -18.55
C ASP A 482 5.48 -5.93 -17.34
N GLY A 483 4.53 -6.11 -16.42
CA GLY A 483 4.30 -5.23 -15.29
C GLY A 483 5.30 -5.44 -14.14
N SER A 484 5.62 -4.33 -13.45
CA SER A 484 6.48 -4.32 -12.26
C SER A 484 5.73 -3.90 -11.00
N CYS A 485 6.15 -4.43 -9.85
CA CYS A 485 5.77 -3.97 -8.51
C CYS A 485 7.03 -3.51 -7.76
N LEU A 486 6.99 -2.30 -7.22
CA LEU A 486 8.04 -1.69 -6.42
C LEU A 486 7.45 -1.34 -5.06
N CYS A 487 8.05 -1.87 -3.99
CA CYS A 487 7.63 -1.63 -2.61
C CYS A 487 8.80 -1.08 -1.80
N HIS A 488 8.66 0.13 -1.26
CA HIS A 488 9.62 0.71 -0.32
C HIS A 488 9.48 0.04 1.05
N ILE A 489 10.60 -0.09 1.77
CA ILE A 489 10.64 -0.58 3.16
C ILE A 489 11.97 -0.21 3.81
N ASP A 490 12.00 -0.13 5.14
CA ASP A 490 13.25 -0.03 5.92
C ASP A 490 13.64 -1.38 6.56
N GLU A 491 14.66 -1.37 7.43
CA GLU A 491 15.19 -2.56 8.10
C GLU A 491 14.23 -3.25 9.09
N ASN A 492 13.08 -2.67 9.44
CA ASN A 492 12.19 -3.24 10.46
C ASN A 492 11.37 -4.43 9.93
N GLU A 493 11.02 -4.39 8.64
CA GLU A 493 10.16 -5.41 7.99
C GLU A 493 10.72 -5.96 6.66
N TYR A 494 11.91 -5.52 6.23
CA TYR A 494 12.51 -5.92 4.96
C TYR A 494 12.52 -7.44 4.72
N GLU A 495 13.05 -8.24 5.65
CA GLU A 495 13.17 -9.70 5.47
C GLU A 495 11.81 -10.38 5.38
N ARG A 496 10.82 -9.90 6.15
CA ARG A 496 9.47 -10.48 6.17
C ARG A 496 8.72 -10.15 4.89
N LEU A 497 8.81 -8.91 4.44
CA LEU A 497 8.25 -8.47 3.16
C LEU A 497 8.93 -9.19 1.98
N HIS A 498 10.24 -9.40 2.03
CA HIS A 498 10.98 -10.15 1.03
C HIS A 498 10.48 -11.59 0.92
N LEU A 499 10.34 -12.30 2.06
CA LEU A 499 9.80 -13.66 2.10
C LEU A 499 8.36 -13.75 1.58
N LEU A 500 7.49 -12.78 1.94
CA LEU A 500 6.13 -12.70 1.39
C LEU A 500 6.15 -12.60 -0.13
N PHE A 501 7.01 -11.74 -0.71
CA PHE A 501 7.10 -11.63 -2.16
C PHE A 501 7.66 -12.87 -2.86
N GLU A 502 8.53 -13.67 -2.22
CA GLU A 502 8.99 -14.96 -2.78
C GLU A 502 7.86 -16.00 -2.93
N GLN A 503 6.72 -15.81 -2.25
CA GLN A 503 5.57 -16.70 -2.33
C GLN A 503 4.54 -16.26 -3.39
N LEU A 504 4.72 -15.09 -4.01
CA LEU A 504 3.81 -14.54 -5.00
C LEU A 504 4.23 -14.90 -6.43
N SER A 505 3.28 -14.89 -7.36
CA SER A 505 3.48 -15.23 -8.77
C SER A 505 4.25 -14.19 -9.61
N VAL A 506 4.99 -13.28 -8.96
CA VAL A 506 5.75 -12.20 -9.60
C VAL A 506 7.26 -12.39 -9.35
N PRO A 507 8.07 -12.66 -10.40
CA PRO A 507 9.50 -12.93 -10.25
C PRO A 507 10.31 -11.82 -9.56
N ASN A 508 11.41 -12.23 -8.92
CA ASN A 508 12.37 -11.33 -8.29
C ASN A 508 13.19 -10.57 -9.36
N ALA A 509 13.12 -9.24 -9.38
CA ALA A 509 13.94 -8.39 -10.24
C ALA A 509 15.13 -7.76 -9.49
N GLY A 510 15.20 -7.94 -8.16
CA GLY A 510 16.25 -7.44 -7.28
C GLY A 510 15.73 -6.52 -6.17
N THR A 511 16.65 -6.09 -5.31
CA THR A 511 16.41 -5.06 -4.29
C THR A 511 17.30 -3.85 -4.60
N ILE A 512 16.72 -2.66 -4.69
CA ILE A 512 17.47 -1.40 -4.74
C ILE A 512 17.76 -0.96 -3.30
N ALA A 513 19.01 -0.61 -3.00
CA ALA A 513 19.34 0.14 -1.79
C ALA A 513 19.19 1.65 -2.09
N TRP A 514 18.24 2.31 -1.43
CA TRP A 514 17.99 3.74 -1.59
C TRP A 514 18.73 4.54 -0.51
N ASP A 515 19.81 5.22 -0.90
CA ASP A 515 20.62 6.04 0.00
C ASP A 515 19.88 7.35 0.37
N LYS A 516 19.55 7.51 1.65
CA LYS A 516 18.90 8.71 2.21
C LYS A 516 19.84 9.92 2.28
N ARG A 517 21.15 9.73 2.09
CA ARG A 517 22.23 10.74 2.14
C ARG A 517 22.32 11.51 3.46
N ASN A 518 21.65 11.04 4.50
CA ASN A 518 21.61 11.67 5.81
C ASN A 518 21.59 10.58 6.90
N PRO A 519 22.75 10.21 7.50
CA PRO A 519 22.78 9.25 8.59
C PRO A 519 21.95 9.72 9.78
N MET A 520 21.02 8.89 10.22
CA MET A 520 20.58 8.94 11.60
C MET A 520 21.73 8.46 12.48
N ASN A 521 22.36 9.40 13.20
CA ASN A 521 23.38 9.11 14.20
C ASN A 521 22.74 8.42 15.43
N ALA A 522 22.39 7.14 15.29
CA ALA A 522 22.05 6.30 16.42
C ALA A 522 23.28 6.16 17.33
N GLY A 523 23.12 6.49 18.62
CA GLY A 523 24.24 6.59 19.58
C GLY A 523 25.00 5.29 19.90
N ARG A 524 24.64 4.17 19.26
CA ARG A 524 25.33 2.86 19.30
C ARG A 524 25.05 2.09 18.00
N GLY A 525 26.06 1.37 17.51
CA GLY A 525 25.91 0.41 16.42
C GLY A 525 26.34 0.95 15.05
N ILE A 526 25.78 0.36 13.99
CA ILE A 526 25.95 0.82 12.60
C ILE A 526 24.94 1.94 12.35
N ALA A 527 25.37 3.05 11.76
CA ALA A 527 24.47 4.12 11.34
C ALA A 527 23.78 3.74 10.02
N THR A 528 22.52 3.29 10.06
CA THR A 528 21.74 3.03 8.85
C THR A 528 21.58 4.33 8.03
N GLN A 529 22.01 4.30 6.77
CA GLN A 529 21.94 5.42 5.83
C GLN A 529 20.99 5.16 4.64
N HIS A 530 20.54 3.92 4.47
CA HIS A 530 19.75 3.49 3.33
C HIS A 530 18.39 2.91 3.74
N GLU A 531 17.49 2.84 2.79
CA GLU A 531 16.26 2.05 2.79
C GLU A 531 16.29 1.07 1.61
N TYR A 532 15.23 0.28 1.44
CA TYR A 532 15.14 -0.76 0.42
C TYR A 532 13.93 -0.56 -0.46
N ILE A 533 14.08 -0.82 -1.76
CA ILE A 533 12.96 -0.97 -2.69
C ILE A 533 13.01 -2.39 -3.23
N ILE A 534 12.05 -3.22 -2.83
CA ILE A 534 11.91 -4.58 -3.38
C ILE A 534 11.24 -4.47 -4.75
N TRP A 535 11.95 -4.89 -5.80
CA TRP A 535 11.46 -4.87 -7.17
C TRP A 535 11.07 -6.30 -7.58
N ARG A 536 9.79 -6.48 -7.90
CA ARG A 536 9.27 -7.69 -8.56
C ARG A 536 8.78 -7.35 -9.96
N SER A 537 9.05 -8.19 -10.94
CA SER A 537 8.65 -7.93 -12.33
C SER A 537 8.30 -9.20 -13.08
N LYS A 538 7.25 -9.15 -13.91
CA LYS A 538 6.93 -10.21 -14.88
C LYS A 538 7.80 -10.10 -16.15
N GLN A 539 8.60 -9.04 -16.29
CA GLN A 539 9.46 -8.78 -17.44
C GLN A 539 10.73 -9.65 -17.41
N GLU A 540 10.93 -10.48 -18.44
CA GLU A 540 12.11 -11.37 -18.56
C GLU A 540 13.38 -10.66 -19.09
N THR A 541 13.26 -9.41 -19.57
CA THR A 541 14.40 -8.66 -20.11
C THR A 541 15.12 -7.85 -19.02
N PRO A 542 16.45 -7.70 -19.06
CA PRO A 542 17.18 -6.88 -18.10
C PRO A 542 16.67 -5.44 -18.08
N ILE A 543 16.51 -4.90 -16.88
CA ILE A 543 16.06 -3.53 -16.65
C ILE A 543 17.27 -2.60 -16.70
N TYR A 544 17.25 -1.62 -17.60
CA TYR A 544 18.34 -0.65 -17.78
C TYR A 544 17.93 0.73 -17.28
N LEU A 545 18.78 1.36 -16.46
CA LEU A 545 18.59 2.75 -16.07
C LEU A 545 18.80 3.64 -17.31
N ARG A 546 17.76 4.35 -17.75
CA ARG A 546 17.91 5.39 -18.77
C ARG A 546 18.64 6.57 -18.14
N ASN A 547 19.92 6.71 -18.46
CA ASN A 547 20.76 7.79 -17.95
C ASN A 547 20.38 9.11 -18.63
N GLU A 548 19.78 10.04 -17.89
CA GLU A 548 19.37 11.37 -18.38
C GLU A 548 20.55 12.14 -18.99
N SER A 549 21.75 11.99 -18.44
CA SER A 549 22.97 12.57 -19.00
C SER A 549 23.25 12.08 -20.42
N ILE A 550 22.95 10.81 -20.75
CA ILE A 550 23.12 10.29 -22.12
C ILE A 550 22.13 10.98 -23.08
N LEU A 551 20.87 11.16 -22.66
CA LEU A 551 19.86 11.88 -23.46
C LEU A 551 20.24 13.36 -23.64
N SER A 552 20.69 14.02 -22.58
CA SER A 552 21.21 15.39 -22.60
C SER A 552 22.39 15.55 -23.57
N MET A 553 23.39 14.67 -23.47
CA MET A 553 24.54 14.66 -24.37
C MET A 553 24.13 14.46 -25.83
N LEU A 554 23.19 13.55 -26.13
CA LEU A 554 22.68 13.30 -27.48
C LEU A 554 21.90 14.50 -28.05
N ASN A 555 21.06 15.15 -27.24
CA ASN A 555 20.32 16.34 -27.64
C ASN A 555 21.26 17.51 -27.95
N VAL A 556 22.21 17.81 -27.06
CA VAL A 556 23.19 18.89 -27.28
C VAL A 556 24.07 18.63 -28.50
N ALA A 557 24.48 17.37 -28.74
CA ALA A 557 25.18 17.02 -29.98
C ALA A 557 24.30 17.31 -31.20
N ALA A 558 23.03 16.89 -31.22
CA ALA A 558 22.11 17.14 -32.32
C ALA A 558 21.88 18.65 -32.57
N GLU A 559 21.76 19.46 -31.52
CA GLU A 559 21.63 20.91 -31.61
C GLU A 559 22.88 21.58 -32.19
N ILE A 560 24.08 21.20 -31.73
CA ILE A 560 25.34 21.73 -32.27
C ILE A 560 25.50 21.34 -33.75
N VAL A 561 25.16 20.09 -34.11
CA VAL A 561 25.19 19.64 -35.52
C VAL A 561 24.21 20.44 -36.38
N LYS A 562 22.99 20.70 -35.88
CA LYS A 562 21.98 21.53 -36.56
C LYS A 562 22.43 22.98 -36.70
N LYS A 563 23.05 23.56 -35.67
CA LYS A 563 23.55 24.94 -35.61
C LYS A 563 24.67 25.20 -36.64
N HIS A 564 25.62 24.27 -36.79
CA HIS A 564 26.74 24.41 -37.71
C HIS A 564 26.44 23.89 -39.13
N GLY A 565 25.34 23.15 -39.33
CA GLY A 565 24.90 22.59 -40.61
C GLY A 565 25.78 21.47 -41.19
N LYS A 566 27.03 21.34 -40.72
CA LYS A 566 27.99 20.28 -41.05
C LYS A 566 28.92 20.03 -39.85
N ILE A 567 29.53 18.85 -39.78
CA ILE A 567 30.51 18.56 -38.71
C ILE A 567 31.85 19.25 -39.01
N SER A 568 32.03 20.45 -38.45
CA SER A 568 33.27 21.22 -38.53
C SER A 568 34.15 21.03 -37.28
N ASN A 569 35.36 21.60 -37.29
CA ASN A 569 36.24 21.56 -36.12
C ASN A 569 35.73 22.46 -34.99
N GLU A 570 35.01 23.53 -35.34
CA GLU A 570 34.31 24.42 -34.42
C GLU A 570 33.18 23.65 -33.70
N ALA A 571 32.36 22.89 -34.42
CA ALA A 571 31.32 22.04 -33.83
C ALA A 571 31.91 20.98 -32.87
N ARG A 572 33.02 20.34 -33.24
CA ARG A 572 33.74 19.40 -32.34
C ARG A 572 34.28 20.08 -31.09
N LYS A 573 34.85 21.29 -31.23
CA LYS A 573 35.40 22.06 -30.12
C LYS A 573 34.29 22.56 -29.18
N GLU A 574 33.17 23.01 -29.72
CA GLU A 574 32.00 23.46 -28.96
C GLU A 574 31.45 22.33 -28.09
N TYR A 575 31.20 21.15 -28.68
CA TYR A 575 30.74 19.97 -27.94
C TYR A 575 31.73 19.52 -26.85
N SER A 576 33.01 19.40 -27.19
CA SER A 576 34.08 19.02 -26.25
C SER A 576 34.19 20.00 -25.07
N THR A 577 34.00 21.31 -25.33
CA THR A 577 34.01 22.38 -24.32
C THR A 577 32.78 22.33 -23.42
N TRP A 578 31.59 22.02 -23.97
CA TRP A 578 30.38 21.80 -23.19
C TRP A 578 30.54 20.59 -22.25
N VAL A 579 31.11 19.46 -22.74
CA VAL A 579 31.36 18.27 -21.91
C VAL A 579 32.34 18.55 -20.76
N ASP A 580 33.41 19.32 -21.01
CA ASP A 580 34.36 19.71 -19.96
C ASP A 580 33.70 20.57 -18.87
N ASN A 581 32.94 21.59 -19.28
CA ASN A 581 32.35 22.58 -18.38
C ASN A 581 31.09 22.09 -17.65
N ASN A 582 30.40 21.06 -18.16
CA ASN A 582 29.21 20.53 -17.51
C ASN A 582 29.57 19.83 -16.17
N SER A 583 29.03 20.31 -15.06
CA SER A 583 29.26 19.77 -13.71
C SER A 583 28.44 18.51 -13.38
N GLU A 584 27.39 18.22 -14.15
CA GLU A 584 26.48 17.08 -13.95
C GLU A 584 27.03 15.77 -14.54
N LEU A 585 28.01 15.87 -15.46
CA LEU A 585 28.63 14.71 -16.10
C LEU A 585 29.73 14.11 -15.21
N THR A 586 29.63 12.82 -14.91
CA THR A 586 30.68 12.07 -14.20
C THR A 586 31.87 11.77 -15.13
N GLY A 587 33.00 11.33 -14.58
CA GLY A 587 34.19 10.97 -15.38
C GLY A 587 33.93 9.91 -16.46
N GLY A 588 32.91 9.05 -16.28
CA GLY A 588 32.48 8.08 -17.28
C GLY A 588 31.70 8.70 -18.44
N GLU A 589 30.86 9.71 -18.18
CA GLU A 589 30.22 10.51 -19.25
C GLU A 589 31.23 11.43 -19.93
N LYS A 590 32.09 12.13 -19.19
CA LYS A 590 33.10 13.06 -19.73
C LYS A 590 34.12 12.41 -20.67
N ALA A 591 34.24 11.09 -20.67
CA ALA A 591 35.02 10.37 -21.67
C ALA A 591 34.43 10.49 -23.09
N TYR A 592 33.09 10.63 -23.22
CA TYR A 592 32.35 10.76 -24.47
C TYR A 592 32.36 12.20 -25.03
N ARG A 593 33.55 12.78 -25.13
CA ARG A 593 33.78 14.20 -25.46
C ARG A 593 33.98 14.51 -26.95
N TYR A 594 33.88 13.52 -27.83
CA TYR A 594 34.22 13.66 -29.25
C TYR A 594 33.02 13.42 -30.16
N LEU A 595 32.96 14.13 -31.29
CA LEU A 595 31.98 13.90 -32.38
C LEU A 595 32.69 13.36 -33.63
N ASP A 596 32.18 12.26 -34.17
CA ASP A 596 32.72 11.63 -35.39
C ASP A 596 32.34 12.38 -36.67
N LYS A 597 32.66 11.82 -37.85
CA LYS A 597 32.33 12.43 -39.15
C LYS A 597 30.82 12.52 -39.46
N HIS A 598 29.99 11.80 -38.70
CA HIS A 598 28.53 11.77 -38.83
C HIS A 598 27.83 12.52 -37.68
N GLY A 599 28.57 13.16 -36.76
CA GLY A 599 28.02 13.83 -35.59
C GLY A 599 27.64 12.88 -34.45
N ARG A 600 28.05 11.60 -34.51
CA ARG A 600 27.84 10.63 -33.44
C ARG A 600 28.88 10.85 -32.35
N ILE A 601 28.41 10.83 -31.10
CA ILE A 601 29.25 10.99 -29.91
C ILE A 601 30.10 9.73 -29.71
N TYR A 602 31.37 9.88 -29.33
CA TYR A 602 32.25 8.75 -28.98
C TYR A 602 33.28 9.10 -27.90
N GLN A 603 33.80 8.04 -27.26
CA GLN A 603 35.03 8.08 -26.46
C GLN A 603 36.16 7.30 -27.14
N SER A 604 37.42 7.67 -26.85
CA SER A 604 38.61 7.03 -27.43
C SER A 604 39.26 6.07 -26.43
N VAL A 605 39.11 4.76 -26.64
CA VAL A 605 39.57 3.70 -25.72
C VAL A 605 40.84 3.03 -26.25
N SER A 606 41.71 2.55 -25.37
CA SER A 606 42.90 1.81 -25.78
C SER A 606 42.55 0.42 -26.33
N LEU A 607 43.16 0.03 -27.45
CA LEU A 607 43.06 -1.33 -27.98
C LEU A 607 44.03 -2.32 -27.30
N ARG A 608 44.83 -1.90 -26.31
CA ARG A 608 45.76 -2.76 -25.55
C ARG A 608 45.01 -3.84 -24.78
N ALA A 609 45.46 -5.10 -24.84
CA ALA A 609 44.96 -6.15 -23.97
C ALA A 609 45.31 -5.86 -22.49
N PRO A 610 44.40 -6.09 -21.51
CA PRO A 610 44.67 -5.81 -20.10
C PRO A 610 45.87 -6.62 -19.60
N GLU A 611 45.96 -7.89 -20.01
CA GLU A 611 47.07 -8.79 -19.75
C GLU A 611 47.88 -9.05 -21.04
N PRO A 612 49.19 -9.32 -20.95
CA PRO A 612 50.03 -9.67 -22.10
C PRO A 612 49.52 -10.91 -22.84
N ARG A 613 49.29 -10.80 -24.15
CA ARG A 613 48.96 -11.95 -25.01
C ARG A 613 50.21 -12.77 -25.31
N THR A 614 50.06 -14.09 -25.37
CA THR A 614 51.13 -15.04 -25.73
C THR A 614 51.12 -15.43 -27.21
N ASP A 615 49.95 -15.39 -27.85
CA ASP A 615 49.76 -15.72 -29.26
C ASP A 615 50.18 -14.55 -30.16
N LYS A 616 51.10 -14.82 -31.10
CA LYS A 616 51.66 -13.85 -32.05
C LYS A 616 50.60 -13.14 -32.90
N LYS A 617 49.40 -13.72 -33.12
CA LYS A 617 48.35 -13.07 -33.90
C LYS A 617 47.88 -11.74 -33.31
N PHE A 618 47.95 -11.57 -31.99
CA PHE A 618 47.61 -10.31 -31.32
C PHE A 618 48.67 -9.22 -31.46
N PHE A 619 49.81 -9.51 -32.09
CA PHE A 619 50.89 -8.56 -32.36
C PHE A 619 51.04 -8.21 -33.85
N GLN A 620 50.09 -8.61 -34.69
CA GLN A 620 50.05 -8.20 -36.09
C GLN A 620 49.67 -6.71 -36.18
N PRO A 621 50.52 -5.85 -36.79
CA PRO A 621 50.24 -4.41 -36.87
C PRO A 621 49.10 -4.12 -37.84
N LEU A 622 48.24 -3.17 -37.47
CA LEU A 622 47.24 -2.61 -38.39
C LEU A 622 47.94 -1.71 -39.42
N ILE A 623 47.49 -1.75 -40.68
CA ILE A 623 48.06 -0.90 -41.73
C ILE A 623 47.39 0.47 -41.71
N HIS A 624 48.20 1.53 -41.65
CA HIS A 624 47.71 2.91 -41.62
C HIS A 624 47.02 3.28 -42.94
N PRO A 625 45.77 3.80 -42.93
CA PRO A 625 44.99 3.99 -44.16
C PRO A 625 45.59 5.02 -45.11
N VAL A 626 46.34 6.02 -44.61
CA VAL A 626 46.98 7.08 -45.42
C VAL A 626 48.41 6.70 -45.79
N THR A 627 49.28 6.44 -44.80
CA THR A 627 50.72 6.21 -45.05
C THR A 627 51.05 4.78 -45.51
N LYS A 628 50.08 3.86 -45.49
CA LYS A 628 50.20 2.45 -45.89
C LYS A 628 51.27 1.64 -45.16
N LYS A 629 51.76 2.14 -44.03
CA LYS A 629 52.77 1.50 -43.17
C LYS A 629 52.14 0.76 -41.99
N PRO A 630 52.83 -0.21 -41.37
CA PRO A 630 52.37 -0.87 -40.15
C PRO A 630 52.39 0.11 -38.96
N CYS A 631 51.27 0.23 -38.26
CA CYS A 631 51.15 1.07 -37.07
C CYS A 631 51.84 0.44 -35.86
N SER A 632 52.22 1.26 -34.87
CA SER A 632 52.70 0.80 -33.57
C SER A 632 51.71 -0.15 -32.88
N VAL A 633 52.24 -1.27 -32.36
CA VAL A 633 51.49 -2.33 -31.68
C VAL A 633 51.56 -2.11 -30.15
N PRO A 634 50.44 -2.21 -29.40
CA PRO A 634 50.47 -2.13 -27.94
C PRO A 634 51.37 -3.22 -27.31
N PRO A 635 52.06 -2.95 -26.19
CA PRO A 635 53.05 -3.87 -25.60
C PRO A 635 52.46 -5.19 -25.07
N ASN A 636 51.16 -5.22 -24.75
CA ASN A 636 50.46 -6.45 -24.37
C ASN A 636 49.85 -7.20 -25.57
N GLY A 637 50.02 -6.69 -26.79
CA GLY A 637 49.22 -7.07 -27.95
C GLY A 637 47.82 -6.42 -27.93
N PHE A 638 47.12 -6.58 -29.05
CA PHE A 638 45.75 -6.09 -29.21
C PHE A 638 44.74 -6.91 -28.38
N SER A 639 43.68 -6.24 -27.92
CA SER A 639 42.61 -6.82 -27.09
C SER A 639 41.58 -7.65 -27.86
N ARG A 640 41.69 -7.69 -29.20
CA ARG A 640 40.78 -8.34 -30.15
C ARG A 640 41.59 -9.11 -31.19
N THR A 641 40.97 -10.10 -31.86
CA THR A 641 41.64 -10.89 -32.90
C THR A 641 41.80 -10.08 -34.20
N PRO A 642 42.72 -10.46 -35.11
CA PRO A 642 42.89 -9.76 -36.40
C PRO A 642 41.60 -9.65 -37.22
N GLU A 643 40.77 -10.69 -37.23
CA GLU A 643 39.50 -10.73 -37.96
C GLU A 643 38.49 -9.73 -37.36
N THR A 644 38.46 -9.65 -36.02
CA THR A 644 37.64 -8.67 -35.30
C THR A 644 38.11 -7.25 -35.59
N LEU A 645 39.44 -7.00 -35.56
CA LEU A 645 40.01 -5.69 -35.85
C LEU A 645 39.74 -5.25 -37.29
N GLN A 646 39.78 -6.19 -38.25
CA GLN A 646 39.43 -5.92 -39.65
C GLN A 646 37.96 -5.49 -39.78
N THR A 647 37.04 -6.20 -39.13
CA THR A 647 35.61 -5.83 -39.07
C THR A 647 35.42 -4.44 -38.43
N MET A 648 36.19 -4.12 -37.38
CA MET A 648 36.15 -2.81 -36.74
C MET A 648 36.70 -1.69 -37.64
N ILE A 649 37.68 -1.96 -38.51
CA ILE A 649 38.14 -0.98 -39.52
C ILE A 649 37.02 -0.71 -40.53
N GLU A 650 36.36 -1.77 -41.02
CA GLU A 650 35.25 -1.69 -41.98
C GLU A 650 34.05 -0.91 -41.40
N ASN A 651 33.76 -1.08 -40.10
CA ASN A 651 32.70 -0.36 -39.38
C ASN A 651 33.05 1.10 -38.98
N ASP A 652 34.22 1.63 -39.36
CA ASP A 652 34.72 2.94 -38.90
C ASP A 652 34.92 3.03 -37.37
N GLU A 653 35.17 1.91 -36.69
CA GLU A 653 35.34 1.83 -35.22
C GLU A 653 36.81 2.00 -34.76
N ILE A 654 37.76 2.12 -35.69
CA ILE A 654 39.19 2.35 -35.38
C ILE A 654 39.57 3.81 -35.63
N LEU A 655 40.26 4.41 -34.65
CA LEU A 655 40.91 5.70 -34.71
C LEU A 655 42.38 5.48 -35.02
N PHE A 656 42.80 5.85 -36.23
CA PHE A 656 44.20 6.00 -36.58
C PHE A 656 44.69 7.41 -36.17
N GLY A 657 45.98 7.56 -35.90
CA GLY A 657 46.58 8.88 -35.69
C GLY A 657 46.86 9.60 -37.00
N ASP A 658 47.64 10.67 -36.94
CA ASP A 658 48.07 11.40 -38.13
C ASP A 658 49.10 10.60 -38.97
N ASP A 659 49.85 9.70 -38.32
CA ASP A 659 50.82 8.78 -38.94
C ASP A 659 50.85 7.39 -38.27
N GLU A 660 51.71 6.49 -38.77
CA GLU A 660 51.88 5.14 -38.26
C GLU A 660 52.53 5.02 -36.87
N THR A 661 53.16 6.08 -36.35
CA THR A 661 53.85 6.06 -35.05
C THR A 661 52.87 6.13 -33.88
N ILE A 662 51.67 6.68 -34.12
CA ILE A 662 50.60 6.77 -33.13
C ILE A 662 49.84 5.44 -33.10
N GLN A 663 49.83 4.79 -31.93
CA GLN A 663 49.11 3.53 -31.73
C GLN A 663 47.60 3.72 -31.99
N PRO A 664 46.96 2.88 -32.84
CA PRO A 664 45.52 2.94 -33.08
C PRO A 664 44.70 2.74 -31.79
N ARG A 665 43.54 3.40 -31.74
CA ARG A 665 42.59 3.40 -30.61
C ARG A 665 41.19 3.01 -31.08
N GLN A 666 40.34 2.57 -30.15
CA GLN A 666 38.95 2.24 -30.44
C GLN A 666 38.06 3.48 -30.32
N LYS A 667 37.23 3.72 -31.33
CA LYS A 667 36.08 4.63 -31.30
C LYS A 667 34.92 3.89 -30.65
N VAL A 668 34.54 4.25 -29.42
CA VAL A 668 33.38 3.64 -28.75
C VAL A 668 32.23 4.64 -28.75
N LEU A 669 31.24 4.42 -29.63
CA LEU A 669 30.07 5.27 -29.80
C LEU A 669 29.18 5.33 -28.54
N LEU A 670 28.58 6.48 -28.28
CA LEU A 670 27.45 6.63 -27.34
C LEU A 670 26.14 6.43 -28.13
N THR A 671 25.25 5.59 -27.62
CA THR A 671 23.94 5.28 -28.22
C THR A 671 22.85 5.40 -27.16
N GLN A 672 21.59 5.55 -27.58
CA GLN A 672 20.44 5.57 -26.66
C GLN A 672 20.32 4.23 -25.91
N ASP A 673 20.56 3.11 -26.60
CA ASP A 673 20.54 1.76 -26.03
C ASP A 673 21.80 1.40 -25.21
N LYS A 674 22.61 2.40 -24.81
CA LYS A 674 23.88 2.12 -24.13
C LYS A 674 23.66 1.71 -22.68
N ARG A 675 23.47 0.41 -22.52
CA ARG A 675 23.40 -0.34 -21.25
C ARG A 675 24.56 0.06 -20.34
N ARG A 676 24.23 0.56 -19.15
CA ARG A 676 25.14 0.78 -18.04
C ARG A 676 24.65 -0.05 -16.85
#